data_AF-A0A8S1ZL35-F1
#
_entry.id   AF-A0A8S1ZL35-F1
#
_cell.length_a   1.000
_cell.length_b   1.000
_cell.length_c   1.000
_cell.angle_alpha   90.00
_cell.angle_beta   90.00
_cell.angle_gamma   90.00
#
_symmetry.space_group_name_H-M   'P 1'
#
loop_
_entity.id
_entity.type
_entity.pdbx_description
1 polymer ?
#
loop_
_entity_poly.entity_id
_entity_poly.type
_entity_poly.pdbx_seq_one_letter_code
_entity_poly.pdbx_strand_id
1 'polypeptide(L)'
;MNTHNNRYAKWKQRELVLILLYAIAFYAYVVWRSIRLSHDHYFKLHGLAPGWLIPNRRNDVSDAQWRNFRGNLPILSFVFAVFTVIANGFRSFFHLKAKGMVILWLSMSFIYLIYLHGACVIYILSIATANFLLVKVFARTKYFPFMLWTFNIFFLFCNRIYEGYSFSIFGEQFEFLDNFRGTFRWHICFNFVVLRMISFGYDYHWSQLDSHFDQEKHVTRCSLCKLGKTCYVVRQERGLASDSCSFSLYLCYLVYAPLYLAGPIISFNAFASQLDMPQNTHSFKDVARYGVRWLFSFLLIELMTHLFYYNAFVISGLWRELSPVEIFIVGYGVLNFMWLKFLLLWRYFRFWSLVNGIETVENMPNCINNCYSLESFWKTWHASFNRWLIRYMYIPLGGSRRKFLNVWVVFTFVAMWHDLEWKLLSWAWLTCLFFMPEMILKSASNAYKVESAFGEFLLRELKALSGAVTITCLMIANLAGYVIGPSGINWMVSSFIKREGIPVLGGVFFSLYVGTKNQYEINFCNGFWMEDHRPPALDNSKMNAFERGCGGIRYSLVKTISPKENTSKVSHSIDVLSRFATFGVHMLLSWYHGLFCVAEDSSSRHSFDGKMSPVQQAYFNGTKMFHTENDVFSEAKFPMVGLTLIQSAAAKGAVCLDGSLPGYHLHRGFGSGANNWLVQLEGGGWCDTVRNCVYRKTSRRGSSSYMEKEIPFTGILSNQAAENPDFYNWNRVKVRYCDGGSFSGDSENKAAQLQFRGMRIWLAAMDDLMAKGMRQAKQALLSGCSAGGLAVILRCDDFGKLFPPSTRVKCLSDAGFFLDAIDVSGGRSLRRLYAGVVKLQNLQTKLPQDCVNRLNPTSCFFPQNLINQVKTPLFILNAAYDSWQIQESLAPKSADPSGSWNDCRLNYAKCNPSQIQFLQGFRTRMVNLVKGFAMPSKNGVFLNSCFAHCQTERHDTWFANNSPAVKNKGIAVAVGDWYFERGGAKLIDCAYPCDKTCHNLVFKV
;
A
#
# COMPACT_ATOMS: atom_id res chain seq x y z
N MET A 1 42.30 43.28 -10.80
CA MET A 1 41.54 42.17 -10.16
C MET A 1 40.08 42.50 -9.78
N ASN A 2 39.66 43.76 -9.55
CA ASN A 2 38.29 44.08 -9.07
C ASN A 2 37.17 44.08 -10.14
N THR A 3 37.46 44.13 -11.45
CA THR A 3 36.43 44.24 -12.51
C THR A 3 35.87 42.89 -12.97
N HIS A 4 36.68 41.83 -12.98
CA HIS A 4 36.22 40.47 -13.32
C HIS A 4 35.32 39.85 -12.24
N ASN A 5 35.65 40.05 -10.95
CA ASN A 5 34.82 39.57 -9.83
C ASN A 5 33.44 40.25 -9.78
N ASN A 6 33.35 41.53 -10.16
CA ASN A 6 32.09 42.28 -10.12
C ASN A 6 31.15 41.92 -11.29
N ARG A 7 31.69 41.56 -12.47
CA ARG A 7 30.91 41.00 -13.59
C ARG A 7 30.40 39.60 -13.28
N TYR A 8 31.24 38.75 -12.69
CA TYR A 8 30.88 37.39 -12.28
C TYR A 8 29.76 37.38 -11.22
N ALA A 9 29.82 38.27 -10.23
CA ALA A 9 28.77 38.44 -9.22
C ALA A 9 27.44 38.94 -9.82
N LYS A 10 27.48 39.94 -10.72
CA LYS A 10 26.27 40.43 -11.43
C LYS A 10 25.65 39.37 -12.33
N TRP A 11 26.48 38.54 -12.98
CA TRP A 11 26.00 37.45 -13.82
C TRP A 11 25.30 36.36 -12.98
N LYS A 12 25.87 35.96 -11.85
CA LYS A 12 25.22 35.05 -10.89
C LYS A 12 23.89 35.59 -10.36
N GLN A 13 23.82 36.88 -10.06
CA GLN A 13 22.58 37.51 -9.60
C GLN A 13 21.48 37.48 -10.67
N ARG A 14 21.83 37.74 -11.94
CA ARG A 14 20.90 37.63 -13.08
C ARG A 14 20.49 36.17 -13.32
N GLU A 15 21.42 35.23 -13.23
CA GLU A 15 21.14 33.80 -13.36
C GLU A 15 20.16 33.32 -12.27
N LEU A 16 20.37 33.73 -11.01
CA LEU A 16 19.48 33.39 -9.89
C LEU A 16 18.07 33.95 -10.09
N VAL A 17 17.93 35.20 -10.55
CA VAL A 17 16.62 35.80 -10.85
C VAL A 17 15.90 35.02 -11.95
N LEU A 18 16.60 34.62 -13.02
CA LEU A 18 16.02 33.81 -14.10
C LEU A 18 15.58 32.42 -13.61
N ILE A 19 16.39 31.77 -12.77
CA ILE A 19 16.06 30.48 -12.14
C ILE A 19 14.81 30.60 -11.27
N LEU A 20 14.70 31.65 -10.46
CA LEU A 20 13.54 31.89 -9.61
C LEU A 20 12.27 32.17 -10.42
N LEU A 21 12.36 33.02 -11.46
CA LEU A 21 11.23 33.29 -12.36
C LEU A 21 10.75 32.01 -13.06
N TYR A 22 11.67 31.16 -13.53
CA TYR A 22 11.33 29.87 -14.10
C TYR A 22 10.63 28.96 -13.07
N ALA A 23 11.15 28.88 -11.84
CA ALA A 23 10.56 28.06 -10.79
C ALA A 23 9.12 28.51 -10.45
N ILE A 24 8.86 29.82 -10.39
CA ILE A 24 7.50 30.37 -10.19
C ILE A 24 6.58 29.91 -11.32
N ALA A 25 6.99 30.12 -12.57
CA ALA A 25 6.19 29.77 -13.73
C ALA A 25 5.91 28.26 -13.78
N PHE A 26 6.93 27.44 -13.52
CA PHE A 26 6.81 25.98 -13.48
C PHE A 26 5.82 25.50 -12.41
N TYR A 27 5.94 25.98 -11.17
CA TYR A 27 5.04 25.58 -10.10
C TYR A 27 3.62 26.08 -10.31
N ALA A 28 3.44 27.32 -10.80
CA ALA A 28 2.13 27.84 -11.16
C ALA A 28 1.47 26.97 -12.24
N TYR A 29 2.22 26.55 -13.25
CA TYR A 29 1.76 25.64 -14.29
C TYR A 29 1.36 24.26 -13.73
N VAL A 30 2.22 23.64 -12.89
CA VAL A 30 1.95 22.33 -12.28
C VAL A 30 0.70 22.38 -11.39
N VAL A 31 0.55 23.42 -10.56
CA VAL A 31 -0.65 23.62 -9.71
C VAL A 31 -1.89 23.76 -10.56
N TRP A 32 -1.88 24.71 -11.51
CA TRP A 32 -3.01 24.96 -12.39
C TRP A 32 -3.42 23.69 -13.13
N ARG A 33 -2.46 22.97 -13.70
CA ARG A 33 -2.74 21.72 -14.42
C ARG A 33 -3.24 20.63 -13.48
N SER A 34 -2.72 20.51 -12.26
CA SER A 34 -3.15 19.50 -11.29
C SER A 34 -4.58 19.73 -10.78
N ILE A 35 -4.96 20.98 -10.53
CA ILE A 35 -6.33 21.35 -10.14
C ILE A 35 -7.29 21.02 -11.28
N ARG A 36 -6.94 21.42 -12.51
CA ARG A 36 -7.74 21.14 -13.70
C ARG A 36 -7.88 19.64 -13.93
N LEU A 37 -6.79 18.88 -13.82
CA LEU A 37 -6.80 17.43 -13.95
C LEU A 37 -7.75 16.77 -12.93
N SER A 38 -7.64 17.20 -11.67
CA SER A 38 -8.48 16.71 -10.57
C SER A 38 -9.95 17.12 -10.73
N HIS A 39 -10.24 18.27 -11.33
CA HIS A 39 -11.59 18.70 -11.67
C HIS A 39 -12.17 17.93 -12.87
N ASP A 40 -11.40 17.73 -13.93
CA ASP A 40 -11.90 17.17 -15.18
C ASP A 40 -12.17 15.65 -15.05
N HIS A 41 -11.46 14.97 -14.15
CA HIS A 41 -11.56 13.51 -13.99
C HIS A 41 -12.23 13.06 -12.68
N TYR A 42 -12.70 13.96 -11.81
CA TYR A 42 -13.13 13.56 -10.45
C TYR A 42 -14.22 12.49 -10.40
N PHE A 43 -15.13 12.47 -11.39
CA PHE A 43 -16.20 11.47 -11.49
C PHE A 43 -15.70 10.06 -11.85
N LYS A 44 -14.52 9.96 -12.47
CA LYS A 44 -13.91 8.68 -12.88
C LYS A 44 -12.95 8.13 -11.82
N LEU A 45 -12.61 8.92 -10.80
CA LEU A 45 -11.63 8.58 -9.78
C LEU A 45 -12.24 7.77 -8.63
N HIS A 46 -11.65 6.61 -8.35
CA HIS A 46 -11.91 5.81 -7.16
C HIS A 46 -11.08 6.31 -5.96
N GLY A 47 -11.54 6.04 -4.74
CA GLY A 47 -10.84 6.39 -3.49
C GLY A 47 -11.06 7.81 -2.99
N LEU A 48 -12.04 8.53 -3.53
CA LEU A 48 -12.46 9.85 -3.05
C LEU A 48 -13.60 9.72 -2.03
N ALA A 49 -13.47 10.38 -0.87
CA ALA A 49 -14.48 10.42 0.19
C ALA A 49 -14.95 11.86 0.49
N PRO A 50 -16.08 12.08 1.20
CA PRO A 50 -16.46 13.41 1.65
C PRO A 50 -15.37 14.08 2.50
N GLY A 51 -15.00 15.30 2.12
CA GLY A 51 -14.02 16.12 2.83
C GLY A 51 -14.65 17.03 3.88
N TRP A 52 -13.88 17.45 4.88
CA TRP A 52 -14.33 18.38 5.93
C TRP A 52 -13.81 19.80 5.74
N LEU A 53 -12.73 19.99 4.96
CA LEU A 53 -12.01 21.27 4.88
C LEU A 53 -12.63 22.23 3.85
N ILE A 54 -13.07 21.72 2.70
CA ILE A 54 -13.62 22.51 1.61
C ILE A 54 -15.03 21.98 1.28
N PRO A 55 -16.09 22.78 1.50
CA PRO A 55 -17.46 22.40 1.15
C PRO A 55 -17.56 21.99 -0.33
N ASN A 56 -18.30 20.93 -0.63
CA ASN A 56 -18.51 20.39 -1.98
C ASN A 56 -17.26 19.84 -2.70
N ARG A 57 -16.09 19.75 -2.05
CA ARG A 57 -14.90 19.07 -2.57
C ARG A 57 -14.68 17.73 -1.86
N ARG A 58 -14.44 16.68 -2.64
CA ARG A 58 -14.06 15.36 -2.10
C ARG A 58 -12.58 15.34 -1.72
N ASN A 59 -12.24 14.45 -0.80
CA ASN A 59 -10.90 14.22 -0.26
C ASN A 59 -10.31 12.92 -0.83
N ASP A 60 -9.06 12.95 -1.29
CA ASP A 60 -8.32 11.76 -1.73
C ASP A 60 -7.87 10.93 -0.51
N VAL A 61 -8.58 9.83 -0.28
CA VAL A 61 -8.28 8.86 0.80
C VAL A 61 -7.72 7.55 0.23
N SER A 62 -7.14 7.59 -0.97
CA SER A 62 -6.68 6.40 -1.70
C SER A 62 -5.47 5.71 -1.06
N ASP A 63 -4.63 6.44 -0.32
CA ASP A 63 -3.48 5.87 0.41
C ASP A 63 -3.93 5.26 1.75
N ALA A 64 -3.92 3.92 1.84
CA ALA A 64 -4.40 3.18 3.00
C ALA A 64 -3.62 3.51 4.29
N GLN A 65 -2.31 3.72 4.20
CA GLN A 65 -1.47 4.06 5.34
C GLN A 65 -1.88 5.41 5.94
N TRP A 66 -2.00 6.44 5.10
CA TRP A 66 -2.42 7.76 5.51
C TRP A 66 -3.83 7.74 6.08
N ARG A 67 -4.77 7.07 5.39
CA ARG A 67 -6.16 6.91 5.83
C ARG A 67 -6.25 6.27 7.23
N ASN A 68 -5.52 5.18 7.48
CA ASN A 68 -5.52 4.49 8.76
C ASN A 68 -4.89 5.33 9.88
N PHE A 69 -3.77 5.99 9.62
CA PHE A 69 -3.14 6.89 10.60
C PHE A 69 -4.08 8.05 10.95
N ARG A 70 -4.63 8.71 9.93
CA ARG A 70 -5.57 9.83 10.09
C ARG A 70 -6.83 9.43 10.87
N GLY A 71 -7.43 8.28 10.57
CA GLY A 71 -8.62 7.79 11.24
C GLY A 71 -8.40 7.44 12.72
N ASN A 72 -7.22 6.94 13.07
CA ASN A 72 -6.86 6.57 14.44
C ASN A 72 -6.16 7.69 15.23
N LEU A 73 -5.86 8.83 14.59
CA LEU A 73 -5.14 9.95 15.19
C LEU A 73 -5.76 10.44 16.52
N PRO A 74 -7.10 10.58 16.66
CA PRO A 74 -7.69 11.02 17.94
C PRO A 74 -7.44 10.02 19.08
N ILE A 75 -7.64 8.72 18.83
CA ILE A 75 -7.43 7.65 19.81
C ILE A 75 -5.95 7.59 20.21
N LEU A 76 -5.05 7.65 19.21
CA LEU A 76 -3.61 7.61 19.42
C LEU A 76 -3.13 8.84 20.21
N SER A 77 -3.69 10.02 19.95
CA SER A 77 -3.35 11.26 20.66
C SER A 77 -3.83 11.20 22.11
N PHE A 78 -5.04 10.66 22.33
CA PHE A 78 -5.56 10.47 23.68
C PHE A 78 -4.70 9.48 24.49
N VAL A 79 -4.37 8.31 23.92
CA VAL A 79 -3.54 7.30 24.59
C VAL A 79 -2.17 7.85 24.94
N PHE A 80 -1.49 8.55 24.02
CA PHE A 80 -0.18 9.13 24.31
C PHE A 80 -0.25 10.34 25.25
N ALA A 81 -1.33 11.12 25.23
CA ALA A 81 -1.56 12.16 26.24
C ALA A 81 -1.67 11.57 27.64
N VAL A 82 -2.50 10.54 27.81
CA VAL A 82 -2.64 9.82 29.09
C VAL A 82 -1.31 9.20 29.50
N PHE A 83 -0.59 8.57 28.55
CA PHE A 83 0.73 8.02 28.81
C PHE A 83 1.68 9.09 29.36
N THR A 84 1.75 10.24 28.70
CA THR A 84 2.61 11.35 29.10
C THR A 84 2.23 11.93 30.46
N VAL A 85 0.95 12.16 30.72
CA VAL A 85 0.47 12.73 32.00
C VAL A 85 0.83 11.81 33.15
N ILE A 86 0.59 10.50 33.01
CA ILE A 86 0.96 9.51 34.04
C ILE A 86 2.47 9.44 34.19
N ALA A 87 3.23 9.29 33.10
CA ALA A 87 4.67 9.15 33.14
C ALA A 87 5.36 10.36 33.79
N ASN A 88 5.02 11.58 33.36
CA ASN A 88 5.63 12.80 33.87
C ASN A 88 5.11 13.18 35.26
N GLY A 89 3.83 12.91 35.54
CA GLY A 89 3.23 13.09 36.87
C GLY A 89 3.95 12.22 37.91
N PHE A 90 4.05 10.92 37.68
CA PHE A 90 4.74 10.01 38.61
C PHE A 90 6.22 10.37 38.78
N ARG A 91 6.89 10.77 37.69
CA ARG A 91 8.29 11.23 37.76
C ARG A 91 8.44 12.47 38.65
N SER A 92 7.52 13.43 38.53
CA SER A 92 7.55 14.68 39.29
C SER A 92 7.12 14.50 40.74
N PHE A 93 6.08 13.71 41.01
CA PHE A 93 5.51 13.53 42.35
C PHE A 93 6.32 12.55 43.21
N PHE A 94 6.88 11.48 42.61
CA PHE A 94 7.60 10.43 43.35
C PHE A 94 9.12 10.46 43.12
N HIS A 95 9.64 11.44 42.39
CA HIS A 95 11.07 11.57 42.06
C HIS A 95 11.69 10.26 41.51
N LEU A 96 10.93 9.53 40.69
CA LEU A 96 11.34 8.22 40.17
C LEU A 96 12.63 8.34 39.36
N LYS A 97 13.65 7.57 39.78
CA LYS A 97 14.90 7.31 39.02
C LYS A 97 14.65 6.28 37.91
N ALA A 98 15.66 5.95 37.09
CA ALA A 98 15.53 5.08 35.93
C ALA A 98 14.85 3.74 36.22
N LYS A 99 15.19 3.04 37.32
CA LYS A 99 14.55 1.75 37.65
C LYS A 99 13.03 1.87 37.85
N GLY A 100 12.58 2.92 38.55
CA GLY A 100 11.16 3.19 38.75
C GLY A 100 10.47 3.58 37.45
N MET A 101 11.14 4.41 36.62
CA MET A 101 10.64 4.80 35.31
C MET A 101 10.51 3.61 34.35
N VAL A 102 11.45 2.66 34.37
CA VAL A 102 11.40 1.43 33.57
C VAL A 102 10.17 0.60 33.92
N ILE A 103 9.90 0.39 35.20
CA ILE A 103 8.73 -0.38 35.64
C ILE A 103 7.43 0.29 35.19
N LEU A 104 7.34 1.61 35.38
CA LEU A 104 6.16 2.39 35.00
C LEU A 104 5.92 2.32 33.48
N TRP A 105 6.94 2.64 32.67
CA TRP A 105 6.83 2.66 31.22
C TRP A 105 6.59 1.28 30.63
N LEU A 106 7.23 0.24 31.19
CA LEU A 106 7.00 -1.14 30.77
C LEU A 106 5.56 -1.56 31.06
N SER A 107 5.03 -1.24 32.25
CA SER A 107 3.65 -1.58 32.63
C SER A 107 2.64 -0.93 31.69
N MET A 108 2.80 0.37 31.43
CA MET A 108 1.92 1.12 30.53
C MET A 108 2.05 0.64 29.07
N SER A 109 3.27 0.33 28.63
CA SER A 109 3.50 -0.19 27.29
C SER A 109 2.92 -1.61 27.13
N PHE A 110 2.92 -2.42 28.20
CA PHE A 110 2.32 -3.75 28.17
C PHE A 110 0.79 -3.69 28.04
N ILE A 111 0.14 -2.78 28.76
CA ILE A 111 -1.30 -2.50 28.58
C ILE A 111 -1.59 -2.10 27.13
N TYR A 112 -0.75 -1.22 26.57
CA TYR A 112 -0.85 -0.80 25.18
C TYR A 112 -0.67 -1.96 24.19
N LEU A 113 0.30 -2.84 24.42
CA LEU A 113 0.55 -4.02 23.59
C LEU A 113 -0.57 -5.06 23.69
N ILE A 114 -1.14 -5.29 24.88
CA ILE A 114 -2.29 -6.18 25.05
C ILE A 114 -3.48 -5.66 24.25
N TYR A 115 -3.74 -4.35 24.26
CA TYR A 115 -4.79 -3.77 23.43
C TYR A 115 -4.52 -3.97 21.93
N LEU A 116 -3.28 -3.77 21.50
CA LEU A 116 -2.91 -3.89 20.09
C LEU A 116 -2.88 -5.33 19.57
N HIS A 117 -2.41 -6.28 20.38
CA HIS A 117 -2.06 -7.63 19.92
C HIS A 117 -2.75 -8.76 20.69
N GLY A 118 -3.43 -8.46 21.80
CA GLY A 118 -4.12 -9.45 22.62
C GLY A 118 -3.16 -10.52 23.14
N ALA A 119 -3.54 -11.79 23.02
CA ALA A 119 -2.72 -12.93 23.46
C ALA A 119 -1.38 -13.02 22.71
N CYS A 120 -1.29 -12.52 21.47
CA CYS A 120 -0.07 -12.61 20.65
C CYS A 120 1.14 -11.86 21.22
N VAL A 121 0.96 -11.01 22.24
CA VAL A 121 2.08 -10.40 22.98
C VAL A 121 3.03 -11.46 23.54
N ILE A 122 2.52 -12.65 23.87
CA ILE A 122 3.33 -13.80 24.31
C ILE A 122 4.43 -14.12 23.30
N TYR A 123 4.14 -14.13 21.99
CA TYR A 123 5.17 -14.39 20.97
C TYR A 123 6.25 -13.33 20.95
N ILE A 124 5.87 -12.05 21.04
CA ILE A 124 6.83 -10.94 21.08
C ILE A 124 7.77 -11.11 22.27
N LEU A 125 7.22 -11.38 23.45
CA LEU A 125 7.98 -11.53 24.69
C LEU A 125 8.86 -12.79 24.68
N SER A 126 8.35 -13.92 24.17
CA SER A 126 9.12 -15.17 24.09
C SER A 126 10.33 -15.03 23.16
N ILE A 127 10.16 -14.44 21.97
CA ILE A 127 11.26 -14.24 21.02
C ILE A 127 12.26 -13.21 21.58
N ALA A 128 11.77 -12.13 22.20
CA ALA A 128 12.63 -11.14 22.87
C ALA A 128 13.42 -11.77 24.02
N THR A 129 12.81 -12.65 24.81
CA THR A 129 13.49 -13.36 25.92
C THR A 129 14.57 -14.29 25.38
N ALA A 130 14.27 -15.08 24.36
CA ALA A 130 15.26 -15.93 23.70
C ALA A 130 16.42 -15.11 23.12
N ASN A 131 16.13 -13.96 22.51
CA ASN A 131 17.17 -13.05 22.02
C ASN A 131 18.04 -12.50 23.16
N PHE A 132 17.43 -12.06 24.27
CA PHE A 132 18.15 -11.55 25.42
C PHE A 132 19.10 -12.61 26.01
N LEU A 133 18.64 -13.85 26.17
CA LEU A 133 19.46 -14.96 26.63
C LEU A 133 20.62 -15.23 25.67
N LEU A 134 20.36 -15.26 24.36
CA LEU A 134 21.41 -15.39 23.34
C LEU A 134 22.47 -14.30 23.48
N VAL A 135 22.06 -13.04 23.67
CA VAL A 135 22.99 -11.92 23.88
C VAL A 135 23.80 -12.10 25.16
N LYS A 136 23.16 -12.36 26.30
CA LYS A 136 23.85 -12.48 27.59
C LYS A 136 24.86 -13.63 27.62
N VAL A 137 24.57 -14.74 26.96
CA VAL A 137 25.45 -15.92 26.92
C VAL A 137 26.59 -15.75 25.93
N PHE A 138 26.31 -15.27 24.71
CA PHE A 138 27.28 -15.34 23.61
C PHE A 138 27.98 -14.02 23.29
N ALA A 139 27.62 -12.89 23.91
CA ALA A 139 28.17 -11.58 23.57
C ALA A 139 29.69 -11.43 23.71
N ARG A 140 30.43 -12.34 24.36
CA ARG A 140 31.91 -12.28 24.38
C ARG A 140 32.57 -13.09 23.26
N THR A 141 31.78 -13.82 22.48
CA THR A 141 32.30 -14.72 21.44
C THR A 141 32.53 -13.99 20.11
N LYS A 142 33.51 -14.45 19.34
CA LYS A 142 33.82 -13.90 18.01
C LYS A 142 32.70 -14.10 16.98
N TYR A 143 31.94 -15.19 17.10
CA TYR A 143 30.84 -15.54 16.18
C TYR A 143 29.50 -14.89 16.55
N PHE A 144 29.45 -14.13 17.66
CA PHE A 144 28.23 -13.49 18.16
C PHE A 144 27.45 -12.68 17.10
N PRO A 145 28.09 -11.80 16.29
CA PRO A 145 27.36 -11.06 15.26
C PRO A 145 26.63 -11.97 14.28
N PHE A 146 27.25 -13.07 13.85
CA PHE A 146 26.64 -14.03 12.94
C PHE A 146 25.44 -14.73 13.58
N MET A 147 25.56 -15.17 14.84
CA MET A 147 24.46 -15.80 15.59
C MET A 147 23.28 -14.84 15.79
N LEU A 148 23.56 -13.59 16.18
CA LEU A 148 22.56 -12.56 16.38
C LEU A 148 21.78 -12.28 15.09
N TRP A 149 22.48 -12.07 13.97
CA TRP A 149 21.84 -11.83 12.68
C TRP A 149 21.06 -13.04 12.18
N THR A 150 21.60 -14.26 12.32
CA THR A 150 20.91 -15.49 11.92
C THR A 150 19.61 -15.66 12.68
N PHE A 151 19.62 -15.47 14.00
CA PHE A 151 18.41 -15.52 14.84
C PHE A 151 17.36 -14.50 14.38
N ASN A 152 17.76 -13.25 14.18
CA ASN A 152 16.83 -12.17 13.83
C ASN A 152 16.26 -12.33 12.41
N ILE A 153 17.08 -12.72 11.43
CA ILE A 153 16.62 -12.97 10.06
C ILE A 153 15.69 -14.20 10.02
N PHE A 154 16.02 -15.26 10.77
CA PHE A 154 15.16 -16.43 10.89
C PHE A 154 13.76 -16.06 11.37
N PHE A 155 13.65 -15.30 12.47
CA PHE A 155 12.34 -14.88 12.97
C PHE A 155 11.63 -13.87 12.07
N LEU A 156 12.35 -12.97 11.39
CA LEU A 156 11.74 -12.12 10.35
C LEU A 156 11.11 -12.98 9.23
N PHE A 157 11.80 -14.02 8.78
CA PHE A 157 11.34 -14.89 7.71
C PHE A 157 10.18 -15.79 8.15
N CYS A 158 10.28 -16.42 9.32
CA CYS A 158 9.21 -17.24 9.88
C CYS A 158 7.94 -16.41 10.13
N ASN A 159 8.07 -15.23 10.74
CA ASN A 159 6.94 -14.33 10.96
C ASN A 159 6.24 -13.95 9.66
N ARG A 160 6.99 -13.80 8.56
CA ARG A 160 6.42 -13.54 7.24
C ARG A 160 5.77 -14.77 6.61
N ILE A 161 6.46 -15.92 6.59
CA ILE A 161 5.94 -17.16 5.97
C ILE A 161 4.63 -17.60 6.62
N TYR A 162 4.57 -17.53 7.94
CA TYR A 162 3.41 -18.01 8.69
C TYR A 162 2.35 -16.92 8.92
N GLU A 163 2.61 -15.67 8.52
CA GLU A 163 1.77 -14.49 8.82
C GLU A 163 1.46 -14.35 10.33
N GLY A 164 2.48 -14.60 11.16
CA GLY A 164 2.34 -14.79 12.60
C GLY A 164 2.05 -16.25 12.99
N TYR A 165 2.05 -16.55 14.28
CA TYR A 165 1.90 -17.92 14.76
C TYR A 165 0.50 -18.17 15.32
N SER A 166 0.03 -19.42 15.24
CA SER A 166 -1.21 -19.88 15.88
C SER A 166 -0.89 -20.55 17.21
N PHE A 167 -1.70 -20.30 18.23
CA PHE A 167 -1.53 -20.95 19.53
C PHE A 167 -1.86 -22.45 19.48
N SER A 168 -2.67 -22.87 18.51
CA SER A 168 -2.88 -24.29 18.18
C SER A 168 -1.61 -25.10 17.89
N ILE A 169 -0.48 -24.45 17.54
CA ILE A 169 0.81 -25.14 17.36
C ILE A 169 1.28 -25.82 18.66
N PHE A 170 0.86 -25.33 19.82
CA PHE A 170 1.20 -25.90 21.13
C PHE A 170 0.18 -26.93 21.64
N GLY A 171 -0.84 -27.26 20.84
CA GLY A 171 -1.92 -28.20 21.17
C GLY A 171 -3.29 -27.54 21.23
N GLU A 172 -4.35 -28.35 21.07
CA GLU A 172 -5.75 -27.90 21.00
C GLU A 172 -6.18 -27.12 22.25
N GLN A 173 -5.60 -27.42 23.43
CA GLN A 173 -5.91 -26.70 24.66
C GLN A 173 -5.54 -25.20 24.66
N PHE A 174 -4.67 -24.75 23.76
CA PHE A 174 -4.28 -23.33 23.62
C PHE A 174 -4.98 -22.62 22.47
N GLU A 175 -5.79 -23.31 21.66
CA GLU A 175 -6.50 -22.73 20.51
C GLU A 175 -7.43 -21.57 20.92
N PHE A 176 -7.99 -21.60 22.13
CA PHE A 176 -8.86 -20.52 22.60
C PHE A 176 -8.16 -19.15 22.61
N LEU A 177 -6.83 -19.09 22.75
CA LEU A 177 -6.04 -17.85 22.71
C LEU A 177 -5.99 -17.24 21.31
N ASP A 178 -6.22 -18.03 20.25
CA ASP A 178 -6.31 -17.52 18.87
C ASP A 178 -7.57 -16.65 18.66
N ASN A 179 -8.59 -16.78 19.51
CA ASN A 179 -9.76 -15.88 19.52
C ASN A 179 -9.48 -14.52 20.18
N PHE A 180 -8.38 -14.39 20.93
CA PHE A 180 -7.98 -13.16 21.61
C PHE A 180 -6.84 -12.45 20.87
N ARG A 181 -6.91 -12.39 19.53
CA ARG A 181 -5.97 -11.60 18.73
C ARG A 181 -6.36 -10.13 18.77
N GLY A 182 -5.38 -9.25 18.95
CA GLY A 182 -5.61 -7.81 19.02
C GLY A 182 -5.88 -7.17 17.65
N THR A 183 -6.16 -5.87 17.67
CA THR A 183 -6.55 -5.07 16.49
C THR A 183 -5.46 -4.94 15.42
N PHE A 184 -4.19 -5.09 15.78
CA PHE A 184 -3.05 -4.98 14.89
C PHE A 184 -2.29 -6.30 14.74
N ARG A 185 -1.84 -6.60 13.52
CA ARG A 185 -0.99 -7.76 13.22
C ARG A 185 0.37 -7.61 13.89
N TRP A 186 0.60 -8.38 14.96
CA TRP A 186 1.82 -8.30 15.78
C TRP A 186 3.09 -8.54 14.96
N HIS A 187 3.05 -9.46 14.01
CA HIS A 187 4.22 -9.85 13.21
C HIS A 187 4.74 -8.72 12.30
N ILE A 188 3.90 -7.73 11.96
CA ILE A 188 4.32 -6.52 11.21
C ILE A 188 5.04 -5.54 12.15
N CYS A 189 4.43 -5.23 13.31
CA CYS A 189 5.04 -4.35 14.31
C CYS A 189 6.34 -4.94 14.89
N PHE A 190 6.45 -6.27 14.92
CA PHE A 190 7.64 -6.98 15.36
C PHE A 190 8.89 -6.65 14.52
N ASN A 191 8.76 -6.19 13.28
CA ASN A 191 9.90 -5.78 12.47
C ASN A 191 10.71 -4.66 13.15
N PHE A 192 10.07 -3.71 13.83
CA PHE A 192 10.78 -2.71 14.63
C PHE A 192 11.44 -3.30 15.88
N VAL A 193 10.78 -4.27 16.51
CA VAL A 193 11.33 -4.98 17.66
C VAL A 193 12.64 -5.67 17.28
N VAL A 194 12.70 -6.31 16.11
CA VAL A 194 13.93 -6.92 15.58
C VAL A 194 15.08 -5.92 15.47
N LEU A 195 14.83 -4.72 14.93
CA LEU A 195 15.88 -3.69 14.83
C LEU A 195 16.42 -3.30 16.20
N ARG A 196 15.54 -3.21 17.20
CA ARG A 196 15.92 -2.91 18.59
C ARG A 196 16.64 -4.07 19.26
N MET A 197 16.24 -5.31 19.01
CA MET A 197 16.95 -6.50 19.50
C MET A 197 18.39 -6.54 18.98
N ILE A 198 18.58 -6.25 17.70
CA ILE A 198 19.92 -6.15 17.09
C ILE A 198 20.70 -4.97 17.71
N SER A 199 20.09 -3.80 17.91
CA SER A 199 20.72 -2.65 18.56
C SER A 199 21.23 -2.98 19.95
N PHE A 200 20.40 -3.61 20.79
CA PHE A 200 20.79 -4.07 22.12
C PHE A 200 21.93 -5.08 22.06
N GLY A 201 21.83 -6.08 21.17
CA GLY A 201 22.85 -7.11 21.02
C GLY A 201 24.24 -6.54 20.72
N TYR A 202 24.34 -5.62 19.77
CA TYR A 202 25.61 -4.96 19.42
C TYR A 202 26.09 -3.97 20.47
N ASP A 203 25.21 -3.11 21.00
CA ASP A 203 25.61 -2.14 22.03
C ASP A 203 26.11 -2.86 23.30
N TYR A 204 25.48 -3.99 23.66
CA TYR A 204 25.96 -4.85 24.75
C TYR A 204 27.29 -5.54 24.40
N HIS A 205 27.44 -6.10 23.19
CA HIS A 205 28.69 -6.71 22.74
C HIS A 205 29.88 -5.74 22.76
N TRP A 206 29.69 -4.52 22.26
CA TRP A 206 30.75 -3.50 22.26
C TRP A 206 31.12 -3.01 23.66
N SER A 207 30.16 -2.98 24.60
CA SER A 207 30.46 -2.67 26.00
C SER A 207 31.42 -3.67 26.66
N GLN A 208 31.55 -4.89 26.12
CA GLN A 208 32.46 -5.92 26.62
C GLN A 208 33.85 -5.90 25.96
N LEU A 209 34.02 -5.14 24.88
CA LEU A 209 35.23 -5.14 24.04
C LEU A 209 36.12 -3.90 24.26
N ASP A 210 35.90 -3.15 25.36
CA ASP A 210 36.60 -1.89 25.67
C ASP A 210 36.64 -0.91 24.48
N SER A 211 35.50 -0.68 23.84
CA SER A 211 35.41 0.32 22.76
C SER A 211 35.47 1.74 23.35
N HIS A 212 36.61 2.41 23.24
CA HIS A 212 36.80 3.77 23.75
C HIS A 212 36.26 4.83 22.77
N PHE A 213 35.13 5.46 23.13
CA PHE A 213 34.67 6.68 22.47
C PHE A 213 35.38 7.89 23.06
N ASP A 214 36.17 8.59 22.25
CA ASP A 214 36.88 9.81 22.64
C ASP A 214 35.90 11.00 22.74
N GLN A 215 35.32 11.16 23.93
CA GLN A 215 34.31 12.17 24.23
C GLN A 215 34.90 13.60 24.15
N GLU A 216 36.13 13.81 24.60
CA GLU A 216 36.77 15.14 24.59
C GLU A 216 36.98 15.64 23.16
N LYS A 217 37.47 14.77 22.28
CA LYS A 217 37.61 15.08 20.84
C LYS A 217 36.27 15.32 20.15
N HIS A 218 35.19 14.70 20.62
CA HIS A 218 33.85 15.00 20.10
C HIS A 218 33.34 16.37 20.59
N VAL A 219 33.47 16.67 21.88
CA VAL A 219 33.01 17.94 22.48
C VAL A 219 33.70 19.14 21.82
N THR A 220 34.99 19.04 21.52
CA THR A 220 35.74 20.11 20.81
C THR A 220 35.25 20.35 19.39
N ARG A 221 34.56 19.38 18.76
CA ARG A 221 34.07 19.45 17.38
C ARG A 221 32.57 19.70 17.27
N CYS A 222 31.79 19.45 18.31
CA CYS A 222 30.33 19.58 18.28
C CYS A 222 29.88 20.89 18.93
N SER A 223 29.21 21.76 18.17
CA SER A 223 28.70 23.05 18.65
C SER A 223 27.67 22.91 19.77
N LEU A 224 26.80 21.88 19.73
CA LEU A 224 25.86 21.57 20.80
C LEU A 224 26.56 21.16 22.10
N CYS A 225 27.57 20.28 22.01
CA CYS A 225 28.29 19.80 23.17
C CYS A 225 29.15 20.90 23.82
N LYS A 226 29.64 21.87 23.04
CA LYS A 226 30.31 23.08 23.57
C LYS A 226 29.40 23.93 24.45
N LEU A 227 28.08 23.91 24.19
CA LEU A 227 27.08 24.64 24.97
C LEU A 227 26.64 23.88 26.24
N GLY A 228 27.33 22.80 26.62
CA GLY A 228 27.00 21.98 27.79
C GLY A 228 25.81 21.03 27.59
N LYS A 229 25.25 20.94 26.39
CA LYS A 229 24.16 20.00 26.04
C LYS A 229 24.71 18.65 25.59
N THR A 230 24.02 17.55 25.87
CA THR A 230 24.47 16.22 25.42
C THR A 230 23.81 15.84 24.11
N CYS A 231 24.57 15.81 23.00
CA CYS A 231 24.02 15.45 21.70
C CYS A 231 23.72 13.95 21.58
N TYR A 232 22.85 13.58 20.63
CA TYR A 232 22.46 12.19 20.37
C TYR A 232 23.66 11.26 20.10
N VAL A 233 24.69 11.72 19.40
CA VAL A 233 25.88 10.89 19.06
C VAL A 233 26.62 10.47 20.33
N VAL A 234 26.85 11.40 21.27
CA VAL A 234 27.48 11.07 22.55
C VAL A 234 26.63 10.06 23.31
N ARG A 235 25.30 10.22 23.34
CA ARG A 235 24.38 9.28 24.00
C ARG A 235 24.39 7.89 23.37
N GLN A 236 24.58 7.82 22.05
CA GLN A 236 24.66 6.57 21.31
C GLN A 236 25.99 5.84 21.51
N GLU A 237 27.10 6.58 21.49
CA GLU A 237 28.46 6.03 21.57
C GLU A 237 28.91 5.74 23.00
N ARG A 238 28.35 6.43 24.01
CA ARG A 238 28.66 6.18 25.40
C ARG A 238 28.08 4.82 25.83
N GLY A 239 28.97 3.85 26.02
CA GLY A 239 28.62 2.54 26.54
C GLY A 239 28.00 2.61 27.94
N LEU A 240 27.03 1.74 28.21
CA LEU A 240 26.52 1.50 29.56
C LEU A 240 27.32 0.39 30.24
N ALA A 241 27.47 0.49 31.56
CA ALA A 241 28.06 -0.59 32.34
C ALA A 241 27.21 -1.86 32.20
N SER A 242 27.88 -3.01 32.03
CA SER A 242 27.26 -4.32 31.81
C SER A 242 26.16 -4.65 32.83
N ASP A 243 26.35 -4.26 34.09
CA ASP A 243 25.42 -4.52 35.20
C ASP A 243 24.15 -3.66 35.15
N SER A 244 24.16 -2.58 34.37
CA SER A 244 23.00 -1.72 34.17
C SER A 244 22.03 -2.27 33.11
N CYS A 245 22.48 -3.20 32.27
CA CYS A 245 21.71 -3.82 31.19
C CYS A 245 20.79 -4.94 31.70
N SER A 246 19.77 -4.56 32.48
CA SER A 246 18.75 -5.48 33.02
C SER A 246 17.72 -5.92 31.96
N PHE A 247 17.08 -7.08 32.19
CA PHE A 247 16.02 -7.60 31.31
C PHE A 247 14.81 -6.65 31.22
N SER A 248 14.41 -6.03 32.34
CA SER A 248 13.30 -5.06 32.35
C SER A 248 13.61 -3.81 31.53
N LEU A 249 14.85 -3.30 31.58
CA LEU A 249 15.27 -2.17 30.76
C LEU A 249 15.28 -2.55 29.27
N TYR A 250 15.76 -3.74 28.94
CA TYR A 250 15.71 -4.30 27.58
C TYR A 250 14.28 -4.38 27.06
N LEU A 251 13.36 -5.02 27.80
CA LEU A 251 11.96 -5.11 27.41
C LEU A 251 11.32 -3.73 27.26
N CYS A 252 11.54 -2.82 28.22
CA CYS A 252 11.04 -1.45 28.16
C CYS A 252 11.50 -0.72 26.88
N TYR A 253 12.76 -0.91 26.48
CA TYR A 253 13.28 -0.38 25.22
C TYR A 253 12.60 -0.98 23.99
N LEU A 254 12.43 -2.30 23.96
CA LEU A 254 11.78 -2.98 22.83
C LEU A 254 10.34 -2.50 22.63
N VAL A 255 9.56 -2.42 23.72
CA VAL A 255 8.11 -2.21 23.65
C VAL A 255 7.66 -0.78 23.95
N TYR A 256 8.57 0.18 24.10
CA TYR A 256 8.26 1.57 24.41
C TYR A 256 7.15 2.14 23.50
N ALA A 257 5.96 2.33 24.06
CA ALA A 257 4.73 2.57 23.31
C ALA A 257 4.81 3.74 22.31
N PRO A 258 5.35 4.93 22.65
CA PRO A 258 5.44 6.05 21.72
C PRO A 258 6.27 5.80 20.46
N LEU A 259 7.14 4.79 20.44
CA LEU A 259 7.95 4.44 19.27
C LEU A 259 7.69 3.00 18.80
N TYR A 260 6.68 2.31 19.32
CA TYR A 260 6.45 0.89 19.06
C TYR A 260 5.84 0.63 17.67
N LEU A 261 4.79 1.37 17.32
CA LEU A 261 4.08 1.19 16.03
C LEU A 261 4.86 1.76 14.85
N ALA A 262 5.42 2.96 15.04
CA ALA A 262 6.20 3.68 14.06
C ALA A 262 6.99 4.79 14.77
N GLY A 263 7.91 5.41 14.04
CA GLY A 263 8.69 6.54 14.54
C GLY A 263 10.19 6.25 14.56
N PRO A 264 11.02 7.25 14.89
CA PRO A 264 12.45 7.12 14.69
C PRO A 264 13.08 5.96 15.46
N ILE A 265 14.03 5.31 14.81
CA ILE A 265 14.78 4.21 15.40
C ILE A 265 15.87 4.79 16.28
N ILE A 266 15.84 4.42 17.56
CA ILE A 266 16.79 4.85 18.59
C ILE A 266 17.66 3.67 19.01
N SER A 267 18.95 3.92 19.26
CA SER A 267 19.86 2.89 19.81
C SER A 267 19.57 2.61 21.27
N PHE A 268 20.02 1.45 21.77
CA PHE A 268 19.78 1.07 23.16
C PHE A 268 20.45 2.06 24.13
N ASN A 269 21.72 2.39 23.90
CA ASN A 269 22.46 3.32 24.75
C ASN A 269 21.80 4.72 24.80
N ALA A 270 21.32 5.21 23.66
CA ALA A 270 20.68 6.52 23.59
C ALA A 270 19.34 6.52 24.33
N PHE A 271 18.56 5.44 24.26
CA PHE A 271 17.31 5.31 25.02
C PHE A 271 17.58 5.23 26.53
N ALA A 272 18.46 4.30 26.94
CA ALA A 272 18.73 4.05 28.36
C ALA A 272 19.34 5.26 29.08
N SER A 273 20.24 6.01 28.43
CA SER A 273 20.83 7.22 29.01
C SER A 273 19.83 8.36 29.26
N GLN A 274 18.64 8.29 28.66
CA GLN A 274 17.59 9.32 28.79
C GLN A 274 16.53 8.98 29.86
N LEU A 275 16.62 7.79 30.47
CA LEU A 275 15.70 7.38 31.55
C LEU A 275 16.06 7.98 32.91
N ASP A 276 17.33 8.26 33.19
CA ASP A 276 17.72 9.02 34.38
C ASP A 276 17.78 10.52 34.08
N MET A 277 18.36 10.89 32.94
CA MET A 277 18.52 12.28 32.51
C MET A 277 17.77 12.54 31.21
N PRO A 278 16.50 13.02 31.29
CA PRO A 278 15.71 13.41 30.13
C PRO A 278 16.47 14.33 29.17
N GLN A 279 15.99 14.40 27.94
CA GLN A 279 16.54 15.32 26.94
C GLN A 279 16.61 16.75 27.51
N ASN A 280 17.75 17.41 27.29
CA ASN A 280 18.01 18.81 27.64
C ASN A 280 18.39 19.65 26.42
N THR A 281 18.25 19.07 25.23
CA THR A 281 18.61 19.68 23.96
C THR A 281 17.55 20.67 23.50
N HIS A 282 16.27 20.32 23.68
CA HIS A 282 15.11 21.09 23.28
C HIS A 282 14.39 21.68 24.50
N SER A 283 14.18 22.99 24.49
CA SER A 283 13.34 23.66 25.49
C SER A 283 11.86 23.33 25.25
N PHE A 284 11.01 23.56 26.24
CA PHE A 284 9.55 23.44 26.07
C PHE A 284 9.03 24.26 24.88
N LYS A 285 9.55 25.48 24.68
CA LYS A 285 9.19 26.35 23.55
C LYS A 285 9.54 25.70 22.21
N ASP A 286 10.66 24.98 22.13
CA ASP A 286 11.09 24.29 20.91
C ASP A 286 10.19 23.09 20.61
N VAL A 287 9.82 22.30 21.63
CA VAL A 287 8.88 21.18 21.49
C VAL A 287 7.48 21.65 21.11
N ALA A 288 7.00 22.75 21.70
CA ALA A 288 5.72 23.36 21.33
C ALA A 288 5.72 23.87 19.88
N ARG A 289 6.78 24.56 19.44
CA ARG A 289 6.96 24.97 18.04
C ARG A 289 7.01 23.76 17.10
N TYR A 290 7.63 22.65 17.53
CA TYR A 290 7.66 21.41 16.76
C TYR A 290 6.24 20.83 16.55
N GLY A 291 5.41 20.81 17.60
CA GLY A 291 4.00 20.39 17.51
C GLY A 291 3.15 21.32 16.64
N VAL A 292 3.31 22.64 16.77
CA VAL A 292 2.61 23.62 15.91
C VAL A 292 2.98 23.45 14.44
N ARG A 293 4.26 23.21 14.14
CA ARG A 293 4.70 22.92 12.76
C ARG A 293 4.11 21.63 12.23
N TRP A 294 3.98 20.60 13.06
CA TRP A 294 3.29 19.37 12.69
C TRP A 294 1.82 19.64 12.32
N LEU A 295 1.11 20.46 13.10
CA LEU A 295 -0.27 20.85 12.79
C LEU A 295 -0.38 21.58 11.44
N PHE A 296 0.54 22.50 11.15
CA PHE A 296 0.59 23.16 9.83
C PHE A 296 0.81 22.14 8.70
N SER A 297 1.77 21.22 8.86
CA SER A 297 2.00 20.14 7.89
C SER A 297 0.79 19.21 7.74
N PHE A 298 0.00 19.01 8.81
CA PHE A 298 -1.20 18.19 8.79
C PHE A 298 -2.32 18.88 8.01
N LEU A 299 -2.60 20.16 8.31
CA LEU A 299 -3.58 20.96 7.55
C LEU A 299 -3.21 21.05 6.07
N LEU A 300 -1.92 21.06 5.79
CA LEU A 300 -1.35 21.12 4.46
C LEU A 300 -1.60 19.84 3.64
N ILE A 301 -1.38 18.65 4.21
CA ILE A 301 -1.73 17.40 3.52
C ILE A 301 -3.24 17.24 3.38
N GLU A 302 -4.04 17.71 4.35
CA GLU A 302 -5.50 17.75 4.23
C GLU A 302 -5.91 18.65 3.07
N LEU A 303 -5.38 19.87 2.97
CA LEU A 303 -5.64 20.76 1.83
C LEU A 303 -5.24 20.12 0.51
N MET A 304 -4.03 19.54 0.46
CA MET A 304 -3.49 18.92 -0.75
C MET A 304 -4.36 17.75 -1.24
N THR A 305 -4.88 16.92 -0.34
CA THR A 305 -5.75 15.78 -0.68
C THR A 305 -7.15 16.20 -1.11
N HIS A 306 -7.61 17.40 -0.76
CA HIS A 306 -8.85 17.98 -1.30
C HIS A 306 -8.66 18.66 -2.68
N LEU A 307 -7.46 19.18 -2.95
CA LEU A 307 -7.15 19.90 -4.19
C LEU A 307 -6.61 19.01 -5.31
N PHE A 308 -5.80 18.01 -4.95
CA PHE A 308 -5.03 17.19 -5.89
C PHE A 308 -5.26 15.70 -5.63
N TYR A 309 -5.86 15.01 -6.59
CA TYR A 309 -6.27 13.61 -6.45
C TYR A 309 -5.20 12.62 -6.95
N TYR A 310 -3.93 12.89 -6.64
CA TYR A 310 -2.79 12.18 -7.22
C TYR A 310 -2.82 10.66 -6.97
N ASN A 311 -3.13 10.22 -5.74
CA ASN A 311 -3.15 8.80 -5.43
C ASN A 311 -4.39 8.12 -6.02
N ALA A 312 -5.52 8.84 -6.08
CA ALA A 312 -6.73 8.38 -6.77
C ALA A 312 -6.48 8.05 -8.25
N PHE A 313 -5.68 8.87 -8.96
CA PHE A 313 -5.31 8.59 -10.36
C PHE A 313 -4.54 7.28 -10.51
N VAL A 314 -3.67 6.96 -9.56
CA VAL A 314 -2.86 5.73 -9.56
C VAL A 314 -3.76 4.51 -9.34
N ILE A 315 -4.57 4.51 -8.28
CA ILE A 315 -5.41 3.36 -7.94
C ILE A 315 -6.54 3.12 -8.95
N SER A 316 -7.00 4.19 -9.63
CA SER A 316 -8.04 4.10 -10.65
C SER A 316 -7.51 3.63 -12.00
N GLY A 317 -6.18 3.50 -12.17
CA GLY A 317 -5.57 3.08 -13.43
C GLY A 317 -5.66 4.10 -14.58
N LEU A 318 -6.18 5.30 -14.30
CA LEU A 318 -6.42 6.37 -15.27
C LEU A 318 -5.13 7.00 -15.82
N TRP A 319 -3.98 6.74 -15.21
CA TRP A 319 -2.66 7.19 -15.71
C TRP A 319 -2.34 6.73 -17.14
N ARG A 320 -3.04 5.72 -17.67
CA ARG A 320 -2.91 5.23 -19.05
C ARG A 320 -3.61 6.11 -20.09
N GLU A 321 -4.57 6.92 -19.66
CA GLU A 321 -5.32 7.87 -20.50
C GLU A 321 -4.71 9.27 -20.45
N LEU A 322 -3.72 9.48 -19.58
CA LEU A 322 -3.04 10.76 -19.37
C LEU A 322 -1.96 11.00 -20.42
N SER A 323 -1.79 12.26 -20.81
CA SER A 323 -0.64 12.70 -21.61
C SER A 323 0.68 12.51 -20.84
N PRO A 324 1.83 12.42 -21.53
CA PRO A 324 3.13 12.28 -20.87
C PRO A 324 3.43 13.36 -19.80
N VAL A 325 2.95 14.59 -20.02
CA VAL A 325 3.10 15.70 -19.06
C VAL A 325 2.26 15.47 -17.81
N GLU A 326 1.02 14.99 -17.97
CA GLU A 326 0.12 14.70 -16.86
C GLU A 326 0.60 13.49 -16.05
N ILE A 327 1.15 12.46 -16.70
CA ILE A 327 1.80 11.33 -16.02
C ILE A 327 2.95 11.83 -15.15
N PHE A 328 3.79 12.74 -15.68
CA PHE A 328 4.86 13.34 -14.91
C PHE A 328 4.32 14.12 -13.70
N ILE A 329 3.29 14.94 -13.89
CA ILE A 329 2.68 15.73 -12.81
C ILE A 329 2.09 14.82 -11.72
N VAL A 330 1.32 13.80 -12.10
CA VAL A 330 0.73 12.83 -11.16
C VAL A 330 1.84 12.06 -10.43
N GLY A 331 2.84 11.55 -11.15
CA GLY A 331 3.97 10.84 -10.55
C GLY A 331 4.78 11.71 -9.58
N TYR A 332 5.05 12.95 -9.94
CA TYR A 332 5.70 13.93 -9.06
C TYR A 332 4.83 14.25 -7.83
N GLY A 333 3.51 14.40 -8.01
CA GLY A 333 2.56 14.60 -6.93
C GLY A 333 2.52 13.45 -5.93
N VAL A 334 2.52 12.20 -6.41
CA VAL A 334 2.58 10.98 -5.58
C VAL A 334 3.86 10.95 -4.73
N LEU A 335 5.01 11.30 -5.32
CA LEU A 335 6.29 11.34 -4.59
C LEU A 335 6.29 12.38 -3.47
N ASN A 336 5.75 13.57 -3.74
CA ASN A 336 5.64 14.63 -2.74
C ASN A 336 4.63 14.27 -1.64
N PHE A 337 3.48 13.68 -2.00
CA PHE A 337 2.54 13.11 -1.04
C PHE A 337 3.20 12.06 -0.15
N MET A 338 3.98 11.14 -0.75
CA MET A 338 4.68 10.10 -0.02
C MET A 338 5.66 10.68 1.01
N TRP A 339 6.46 11.68 0.62
CA TRP A 339 7.37 12.37 1.54
C TRP A 339 6.61 13.04 2.70
N LEU A 340 5.55 13.79 2.39
CA LEU A 340 4.77 14.54 3.39
C LEU A 340 4.03 13.61 4.36
N LYS A 341 3.51 12.48 3.86
CA LYS A 341 2.91 11.42 4.67
C LYS A 341 3.91 10.90 5.71
N PHE A 342 5.11 10.49 5.29
CA PHE A 342 6.11 9.93 6.21
C PHE A 342 6.68 10.98 7.16
N LEU A 343 6.84 12.24 6.71
CA LEU A 343 7.15 13.37 7.57
C LEU A 343 6.15 13.43 8.75
N LEU A 344 4.85 13.47 8.46
CA LEU A 344 3.82 13.58 9.48
C LEU A 344 3.79 12.39 10.43
N LEU A 345 3.78 11.17 9.89
CA LEU A 345 3.76 9.96 10.69
C LEU A 345 4.93 9.93 11.68
N TRP A 346 6.17 10.12 11.23
CA TRP A 346 7.32 10.00 12.14
C TRP A 346 7.49 11.18 13.08
N ARG A 347 7.18 12.40 12.65
CA ARG A 347 7.20 13.56 13.53
C ARG A 347 6.17 13.45 14.64
N TYR A 348 5.02 12.82 14.37
CA TYR A 348 4.01 12.57 15.39
C TYR A 348 4.55 11.68 16.52
N PHE A 349 5.13 10.52 16.20
CA PHE A 349 5.72 9.61 17.21
C PHE A 349 6.93 10.24 17.90
N ARG A 350 7.77 10.99 17.17
CA ARG A 350 8.89 11.76 17.76
C ARG A 350 8.41 12.87 18.70
N PHE A 351 7.32 13.56 18.39
CA PHE A 351 6.75 14.58 19.27
C PHE A 351 6.41 13.98 20.63
N TRP A 352 5.66 12.88 20.65
CA TRP A 352 5.33 12.18 21.89
C TRP A 352 6.56 11.62 22.61
N SER A 353 7.60 11.17 21.90
CA SER A 353 8.85 10.77 22.55
C SER A 353 9.56 11.96 23.21
N LEU A 354 9.62 13.12 22.55
CA LEU A 354 10.23 14.35 23.07
C LEU A 354 9.50 14.88 24.31
N VAL A 355 8.17 14.86 24.30
CA VAL A 355 7.35 15.29 25.45
C VAL A 355 7.60 14.37 26.67
N ASN A 356 7.89 13.09 26.43
CA ASN A 356 8.29 12.13 27.48
C ASN A 356 9.79 12.20 27.84
N GLY A 357 10.54 13.14 27.27
CA GLY A 357 11.95 13.36 27.56
C GLY A 357 12.92 12.46 26.79
N ILE A 358 12.47 11.77 25.74
CA ILE A 358 13.31 10.93 24.87
C ILE A 358 13.53 11.63 23.52
N GLU A 359 14.75 12.13 23.32
CA GLU A 359 15.23 12.64 22.05
C GLU A 359 15.58 11.49 21.10
N THR A 360 15.03 11.57 19.90
CA THR A 360 15.37 10.70 18.77
C THR A 360 15.80 11.54 17.56
N VAL A 361 16.45 10.89 16.60
CA VAL A 361 16.84 11.51 15.32
C VAL A 361 15.60 11.91 14.51
N GLU A 362 15.61 13.10 13.90
CA GLU A 362 14.58 13.53 12.95
C GLU A 362 14.71 12.74 11.65
N ASN A 363 13.60 12.16 11.18
CA ASN A 363 13.62 11.23 10.06
C ASN A 363 13.49 11.89 8.68
N MET A 364 12.95 13.10 8.60
CA MET A 364 12.84 13.88 7.36
C MET A 364 13.39 15.30 7.61
N PRO A 365 14.73 15.45 7.71
CA PRO A 365 15.38 16.72 7.96
C PRO A 365 15.45 17.60 6.71
N ASN A 366 15.38 17.01 5.51
CA ASN A 366 15.37 17.70 4.23
C ASN A 366 14.11 17.37 3.43
N CYS A 367 13.58 18.37 2.73
CA CYS A 367 12.56 18.22 1.71
C CYS A 367 13.04 17.38 0.51
N ILE A 368 12.16 16.54 -0.07
CA ILE A 368 12.51 15.71 -1.24
C ILE A 368 13.02 16.55 -2.42
N ASN A 369 12.44 17.74 -2.62
CA ASN A 369 12.83 18.68 -3.67
C ASN A 369 14.16 19.41 -3.38
N ASN A 370 14.71 19.27 -2.17
CA ASN A 370 15.99 19.85 -1.78
C ASN A 370 17.15 18.84 -1.89
N CYS A 371 16.87 17.62 -2.34
CA CYS A 371 17.86 16.56 -2.50
C CYS A 371 18.34 16.44 -3.96
N TYR A 372 19.52 16.98 -4.26
CA TYR A 372 20.11 16.99 -5.61
C TYR A 372 21.04 15.80 -5.90
N SER A 373 21.18 14.87 -4.95
CA SER A 373 22.05 13.70 -5.08
C SER A 373 21.32 12.50 -4.45
N LEU A 374 21.40 11.32 -5.07
CA LEU A 374 20.74 10.09 -4.60
C LEU A 374 21.22 9.89 -3.20
N GLU A 375 22.53 9.90 -3.11
CA GLU A 375 23.30 9.77 -1.93
C GLU A 375 22.65 10.65 -0.81
N SER A 376 22.51 11.97 -0.98
CA SER A 376 21.91 12.91 0.02
C SER A 376 20.44 12.67 0.33
N PHE A 377 19.63 12.39 -0.68
CA PHE A 377 18.23 12.01 -0.51
C PHE A 377 18.10 10.88 0.50
N TRP A 378 18.96 9.90 0.35
CA TRP A 378 18.97 8.68 1.09
C TRP A 378 19.52 8.88 2.52
N LYS A 379 20.50 9.77 2.77
CA LYS A 379 20.91 10.12 4.17
C LYS A 379 19.80 10.74 5.00
N THR A 380 18.94 11.50 4.32
CA THR A 380 17.98 12.40 4.93
C THR A 380 16.61 11.75 4.98
N TRP A 381 16.24 10.93 4.01
CA TRP A 381 15.08 10.08 4.10
C TRP A 381 15.27 9.01 5.18
N HIS A 382 14.31 8.91 6.10
CA HIS A 382 14.34 8.00 7.27
C HIS A 382 15.69 8.01 7.98
N ALA A 383 16.21 9.22 8.26
CA ALA A 383 17.59 9.39 8.72
C ALA A 383 17.96 8.55 9.95
N SER A 384 17.01 8.24 10.85
CA SER A 384 17.25 7.36 12.00
C SER A 384 17.57 5.92 11.59
N PHE A 385 16.85 5.38 10.59
CA PHE A 385 17.10 4.05 10.06
C PHE A 385 18.40 3.98 9.28
N ASN A 386 18.69 4.99 8.46
CA ASN A 386 19.99 5.11 7.80
C ASN A 386 21.14 5.04 8.82
N ARG A 387 21.05 5.80 9.91
CA ARG A 387 22.05 5.75 10.99
C ARG A 387 22.13 4.37 11.64
N TRP A 388 20.99 3.71 11.82
CA TRP A 388 20.92 2.34 12.34
C TRP A 388 21.61 1.34 11.39
N LEU A 389 21.32 1.37 10.09
CA LEU A 389 21.92 0.51 9.07
C LEU A 389 23.43 0.71 9.02
N ILE A 390 23.89 1.97 9.09
CA ILE A 390 25.31 2.30 9.11
C ILE A 390 25.99 1.67 10.32
N ARG A 391 25.42 1.85 11.52
CA ARG A 391 26.01 1.39 12.77
C ARG A 391 26.01 -0.13 12.91
N TYR A 392 24.88 -0.78 12.70
CA TYR A 392 24.69 -2.18 13.07
C TYR A 392 24.88 -3.17 11.93
N MET A 393 24.99 -2.70 10.68
CA MET A 393 25.20 -3.56 9.52
C MET A 393 26.42 -3.13 8.69
N TYR A 394 26.46 -1.88 8.22
CA TYR A 394 27.51 -1.41 7.30
C TYR A 394 28.92 -1.42 7.94
N ILE A 395 29.07 -0.85 9.13
CA ILE A 395 30.36 -0.81 9.84
C ILE A 395 30.85 -2.22 10.17
N PRO A 396 30.05 -3.12 10.78
CA PRO A 396 30.43 -4.51 11.03
C PRO A 396 30.83 -5.30 9.77
N LEU A 397 30.28 -4.99 8.59
CA LEU A 397 30.63 -5.64 7.32
C LEU A 397 31.93 -5.11 6.67
N GLY A 398 32.70 -4.26 7.37
CA GLY A 398 33.97 -3.71 6.89
C GLY A 398 33.88 -2.29 6.33
N GLY A 399 32.73 -1.63 6.50
CA GLY A 399 32.55 -0.21 6.22
C GLY A 399 32.93 0.20 4.79
N SER A 400 33.70 1.28 4.67
CA SER A 400 34.12 1.84 3.37
C SER A 400 35.00 0.91 2.53
N ARG A 401 35.69 -0.06 3.14
CA ARG A 401 36.56 -1.01 2.41
C ARG A 401 35.76 -1.95 1.51
N ARG A 402 34.50 -2.27 1.88
CA ARG A 402 33.58 -3.15 1.13
C ARG A 402 32.35 -2.39 0.64
N LYS A 403 32.50 -1.11 0.31
CA LYS A 403 31.38 -0.19 0.01
C LYS A 403 30.38 -0.75 -0.99
N PHE A 404 30.83 -1.32 -2.11
CA PHE A 404 29.94 -1.89 -3.13
C PHE A 404 29.12 -3.07 -2.62
N LEU A 405 29.77 -4.10 -2.05
CA LEU A 405 29.08 -5.26 -1.48
C LEU A 405 28.10 -4.88 -0.36
N ASN A 406 28.52 -3.95 0.51
CA ASN A 406 27.69 -3.52 1.63
C ASN A 406 26.39 -2.83 1.16
N VAL A 407 26.43 -2.05 0.08
CA VAL A 407 25.21 -1.42 -0.48
C VAL A 407 24.19 -2.48 -0.90
N TRP A 408 24.61 -3.54 -1.60
CA TRP A 408 23.72 -4.63 -2.01
C TRP A 408 23.10 -5.36 -0.82
N VAL A 409 23.91 -5.67 0.20
CA VAL A 409 23.42 -6.32 1.44
C VAL A 409 22.45 -5.41 2.17
N VAL A 410 22.78 -4.12 2.33
CA VAL A 410 21.94 -3.13 3.02
C VAL A 410 20.58 -3.01 2.34
N PHE A 411 20.57 -2.86 1.01
CA PHE A 411 19.32 -2.72 0.25
C PHE A 411 18.48 -3.99 0.23
N THR A 412 19.12 -5.15 0.19
CA THR A 412 18.41 -6.44 0.28
C THR A 412 17.76 -6.61 1.65
N PHE A 413 18.48 -6.24 2.73
CA PHE A 413 17.91 -6.24 4.07
C PHE A 413 16.75 -5.23 4.20
N VAL A 414 16.89 -4.02 3.64
CA VAL A 414 15.82 -3.02 3.66
C VAL A 414 14.57 -3.52 2.94
N ALA A 415 14.72 -4.19 1.79
CA ALA A 415 13.60 -4.83 1.11
C ALA A 415 12.99 -5.91 2.00
N MET A 416 13.79 -6.87 2.48
CA MET A 416 13.35 -7.99 3.32
C MET A 416 12.65 -7.54 4.62
N TRP A 417 13.16 -6.51 5.28
CA TRP A 417 12.61 -5.95 6.51
C TRP A 417 11.27 -5.24 6.28
N HIS A 418 11.07 -4.66 5.11
CA HIS A 418 9.80 -4.05 4.73
C HIS A 418 8.78 -5.08 4.25
N ASP A 419 9.11 -5.81 3.18
CA ASP A 419 8.35 -6.95 2.69
C ASP A 419 9.17 -7.79 1.68
N LEU A 420 8.92 -9.09 1.64
CA LEU A 420 9.57 -10.08 0.75
C LEU A 420 8.85 -10.21 -0.61
N GLU A 421 8.27 -9.12 -1.09
CA GLU A 421 7.68 -9.08 -2.41
C GLU A 421 8.73 -8.84 -3.50
N TRP A 422 8.62 -9.56 -4.61
CA TRP A 422 9.50 -9.39 -5.77
C TRP A 422 9.56 -7.94 -6.27
N LYS A 423 8.47 -7.18 -6.17
CA LYS A 423 8.44 -5.76 -6.56
C LYS A 423 9.42 -4.90 -5.76
N LEU A 424 9.53 -5.13 -4.44
CA LEU A 424 10.39 -4.38 -3.54
C LEU A 424 11.86 -4.79 -3.71
N LEU A 425 12.11 -6.09 -3.92
CA LEU A 425 13.45 -6.58 -4.18
C LEU A 425 13.99 -6.07 -5.52
N SER A 426 13.17 -6.10 -6.59
CA SER A 426 13.53 -5.50 -7.88
C SER A 426 13.77 -4.00 -7.79
N TRP A 427 12.93 -3.27 -7.04
CA TRP A 427 13.13 -1.84 -6.78
C TRP A 427 14.45 -1.57 -6.03
N ALA A 428 14.78 -2.38 -5.02
CA ALA A 428 15.99 -2.24 -4.24
C ALA A 428 17.24 -2.45 -5.10
N TRP A 429 17.27 -3.50 -5.92
CA TRP A 429 18.39 -3.78 -6.82
C TRP A 429 18.51 -2.77 -7.96
N LEU A 430 17.39 -2.31 -8.52
CA LEU A 430 17.40 -1.23 -9.52
C LEU A 430 17.96 0.06 -8.93
N THR A 431 17.63 0.36 -7.68
CA THR A 431 18.19 1.51 -6.94
C THR A 431 19.70 1.35 -6.74
N CYS A 432 20.18 0.15 -6.38
CA CYS A 432 21.62 -0.14 -6.33
C CYS A 432 22.31 0.14 -7.65
N LEU A 433 21.71 -0.28 -8.78
CA LEU A 433 22.25 -0.05 -10.11
C LEU A 433 22.36 1.44 -10.44
N PHE A 434 21.32 2.22 -10.16
CA PHE A 434 21.33 3.68 -10.38
C PHE A 434 22.29 4.43 -9.45
N PHE A 435 22.68 3.82 -8.33
CA PHE A 435 23.60 4.43 -7.40
C PHE A 435 25.07 4.31 -7.81
N MET A 436 25.44 3.27 -8.57
CA MET A 436 26.84 3.02 -8.94
C MET A 436 27.48 4.16 -9.75
N PRO A 437 26.81 4.76 -10.77
CA PRO A 437 27.39 5.88 -11.52
C PRO A 437 27.72 7.09 -10.64
N GLU A 438 26.83 7.48 -9.72
CA GLU A 438 27.08 8.61 -8.81
C GLU A 438 28.30 8.33 -7.91
N MET A 439 28.46 7.09 -7.43
CA MET A 439 29.61 6.70 -6.62
C MET A 439 30.93 6.76 -7.41
N ILE A 440 30.95 6.26 -8.64
CA ILE A 440 32.14 6.25 -9.50
C ILE A 440 32.54 7.69 -9.84
N LEU A 441 31.57 8.53 -10.25
CA LEU A 441 31.78 9.93 -10.59
C LEU A 441 32.28 10.75 -9.40
N LYS A 442 31.74 10.56 -8.20
CA LYS A 442 32.24 11.24 -6.99
C LYS A 442 33.65 10.81 -6.62
N SER A 443 33.95 9.51 -6.76
CA SER A 443 35.31 8.99 -6.51
C SER A 443 36.32 9.59 -7.49
N ALA A 444 35.95 9.71 -8.78
CA ALA A 444 36.78 10.33 -9.80
C ALA A 444 36.91 11.86 -9.61
N SER A 445 35.80 12.56 -9.32
CA SER A 445 35.79 14.03 -9.16
C SER A 445 36.61 14.52 -7.97
N ASN A 446 36.71 13.75 -6.88
CA ASN A 446 37.54 14.13 -5.74
C ASN A 446 39.06 14.03 -6.03
N ALA A 447 39.45 13.39 -7.14
CA ALA A 447 40.84 13.31 -7.58
C ALA A 447 41.27 14.53 -8.42
N TYR A 448 40.33 15.33 -8.94
CA TYR A 448 40.63 16.51 -9.76
C TYR A 448 40.36 17.81 -8.99
N LYS A 449 41.42 18.53 -8.61
CA LYS A 449 41.33 19.92 -8.17
C LYS A 449 41.41 20.83 -9.39
N VAL A 450 40.40 21.68 -9.58
CA VAL A 450 40.32 22.61 -10.71
C VAL A 450 40.61 24.02 -10.20
N GLU A 451 41.63 24.67 -10.74
CA GLU A 451 42.09 26.01 -10.30
C GLU A 451 41.60 27.16 -11.21
N SER A 452 40.93 26.86 -12.35
CA SER A 452 40.46 27.88 -13.30
C SER A 452 38.98 28.23 -13.13
N ALA A 453 38.62 29.52 -13.29
CA ALA A 453 37.25 30.00 -13.19
C ALA A 453 36.29 29.38 -14.23
N PHE A 454 36.79 29.05 -15.43
CA PHE A 454 36.03 28.31 -16.43
C PHE A 454 35.81 26.85 -16.02
N GLY A 455 36.81 26.23 -15.40
CA GLY A 455 36.70 24.88 -14.88
C GLY A 455 35.76 24.78 -13.68
N GLU A 456 35.69 25.79 -12.80
CA GLU A 456 34.68 25.87 -11.75
C GLU A 456 33.26 25.99 -12.32
N PHE A 457 33.08 26.79 -13.37
CA PHE A 457 31.80 26.90 -14.09
C PHE A 457 31.40 25.55 -14.71
N LEU A 458 32.29 24.91 -15.47
CA LEU A 458 32.02 23.61 -16.10
C LEU A 458 31.71 22.53 -15.05
N LEU A 459 32.45 22.50 -13.94
CA LEU A 459 32.19 21.57 -12.84
C LEU A 459 30.82 21.83 -12.19
N ARG A 460 30.40 23.09 -12.07
CA ARG A 460 29.06 23.47 -11.57
C ARG A 460 27.95 22.99 -12.51
N GLU A 461 28.13 23.15 -13.82
CA GLU A 461 27.18 22.66 -14.83
C GLU A 461 27.06 21.14 -14.84
N LEU A 462 28.20 20.44 -14.81
CA LEU A 462 28.25 18.98 -14.74
C LEU A 462 27.62 18.45 -13.45
N LYS A 463 27.78 19.15 -12.32
CA LYS A 463 27.11 18.83 -11.04
C LYS A 463 25.59 19.00 -11.14
N ALA A 464 25.11 20.09 -11.73
CA ALA A 464 23.68 20.30 -11.94
C ALA A 464 23.06 19.24 -12.88
N LEU A 465 23.76 18.93 -13.98
CA LEU A 465 23.35 17.92 -14.96
C LEU A 465 23.30 16.52 -14.32
N SER A 466 24.35 16.13 -13.60
CA SER A 466 24.40 14.84 -12.90
C SER A 466 23.31 14.73 -11.84
N GLY A 467 23.03 15.80 -11.09
CA GLY A 467 21.90 15.85 -10.17
C GLY A 467 20.55 15.62 -10.86
N ALA A 468 20.34 16.20 -12.04
CA ALA A 468 19.09 16.03 -12.81
C ALA A 468 18.91 14.60 -13.31
N VAL A 469 19.99 13.97 -13.79
CA VAL A 469 20.01 12.54 -14.17
C VAL A 469 19.65 11.67 -12.97
N THR A 470 20.30 11.92 -11.84
CA THR A 470 20.07 11.24 -10.57
C THR A 470 18.59 11.31 -10.13
N ILE A 471 17.99 12.50 -10.13
CA ILE A 471 16.57 12.67 -9.76
C ILE A 471 15.67 11.94 -10.75
N THR A 472 15.98 12.01 -12.05
CA THR A 472 15.23 11.29 -13.10
C THR A 472 15.26 9.77 -12.86
N CYS A 473 16.44 9.20 -12.59
CA CYS A 473 16.58 7.77 -12.25
C CYS A 473 15.77 7.39 -11.01
N LEU A 474 15.80 8.22 -9.97
CA LEU A 474 15.01 7.99 -8.75
C LEU A 474 13.50 8.06 -9.01
N MET A 475 13.06 9.02 -9.83
CA MET A 475 11.66 9.13 -10.23
C MET A 475 11.23 7.89 -11.02
N ILE A 476 12.03 7.42 -11.97
CA ILE A 476 11.76 6.21 -12.75
C ILE A 476 11.71 4.98 -11.84
N ALA A 477 12.68 4.81 -10.92
CA ALA A 477 12.70 3.69 -9.99
C ALA A 477 11.43 3.63 -9.14
N ASN A 478 11.01 4.77 -8.58
CA ASN A 478 9.82 4.85 -7.74
C ASN A 478 8.52 4.73 -8.54
N LEU A 479 8.46 5.29 -9.74
CA LEU A 479 7.31 5.16 -10.64
C LEU A 479 7.14 3.70 -11.07
N ALA A 480 8.23 3.01 -11.43
CA ALA A 480 8.22 1.58 -11.73
C ALA A 480 7.86 0.72 -10.52
N GLY A 481 8.43 1.03 -9.34
CA GLY A 481 8.20 0.24 -8.12
C GLY A 481 6.80 0.42 -7.51
N TYR A 482 6.22 1.62 -7.59
CA TYR A 482 5.05 1.99 -6.78
C TYR A 482 3.83 2.47 -7.55
N VAL A 483 3.97 2.87 -8.82
CA VAL A 483 2.85 3.40 -9.62
C VAL A 483 2.49 2.46 -10.77
N ILE A 484 3.50 1.94 -11.48
CA ILE A 484 3.31 1.24 -12.75
C ILE A 484 3.49 -0.28 -12.61
N GLY A 485 4.40 -0.72 -11.73
CA GLY A 485 4.80 -2.11 -11.57
C GLY A 485 5.66 -2.63 -12.74
N PRO A 486 6.24 -3.85 -12.61
CA PRO A 486 7.12 -4.41 -13.64
C PRO A 486 6.46 -4.58 -15.01
N SER A 487 5.16 -4.89 -15.05
CA SER A 487 4.41 -5.14 -16.29
C SER A 487 4.05 -3.88 -17.08
N GLY A 488 4.14 -2.68 -16.48
CA GLY A 488 3.85 -1.42 -17.17
C GLY A 488 5.10 -0.66 -17.66
N ILE A 489 6.31 -1.14 -17.36
CA ILE A 489 7.57 -0.51 -17.79
C ILE A 489 7.65 -0.42 -19.32
N ASN A 490 7.29 -1.49 -20.03
CA ASN A 490 7.30 -1.53 -21.50
C ASN A 490 6.31 -0.52 -22.11
N TRP A 491 5.15 -0.33 -21.48
CA TRP A 491 4.19 0.69 -21.90
C TRP A 491 4.71 2.11 -21.66
N MET A 492 5.34 2.34 -20.51
CA MET A 492 5.91 3.65 -20.18
C MET A 492 7.03 4.02 -21.15
N VAL A 493 7.96 3.09 -21.36
CA VAL A 493 9.07 3.26 -22.32
C VAL A 493 8.53 3.56 -23.73
N SER A 494 7.56 2.78 -24.20
CA SER A 494 6.95 3.02 -25.52
C SER A 494 6.14 4.31 -25.61
N SER A 495 5.55 4.80 -24.51
CA SER A 495 4.80 6.06 -24.50
C SER A 495 5.73 7.29 -24.53
N PHE A 496 6.87 7.23 -23.85
CA PHE A 496 7.84 8.32 -23.82
C PHE A 496 8.80 8.35 -25.03
N ILE A 497 8.99 7.23 -25.74
CA ILE A 497 9.79 7.15 -26.98
C ILE A 497 9.03 7.68 -28.22
N LYS A 498 7.70 7.83 -28.15
CA LYS A 498 6.90 8.42 -29.24
C LYS A 498 7.25 9.90 -29.47
N ARG A 499 6.92 10.41 -30.67
CA ARG A 499 7.21 11.78 -31.13
C ARG A 499 6.73 12.88 -30.16
N GLU A 500 5.65 12.63 -29.42
CA GLU A 500 5.09 13.55 -28.41
C GLU A 500 5.75 13.42 -27.03
N GLY A 501 6.37 12.28 -26.71
CA GLY A 501 7.00 12.01 -25.41
C GLY A 501 8.42 12.58 -25.28
N ILE A 502 9.19 12.61 -26.36
CA ILE A 502 10.59 13.09 -26.36
C ILE A 502 10.69 14.58 -25.95
N PRO A 503 9.87 15.51 -26.48
CA PRO A 503 9.90 16.91 -26.03
C PRO A 503 9.55 17.06 -24.55
N VAL A 504 8.63 16.23 -24.05
CA VAL A 504 8.22 16.22 -22.64
C VAL A 504 9.35 15.73 -21.75
N LEU A 505 10.05 14.66 -22.14
CA LEU A 505 11.26 14.20 -21.42
C LEU A 505 12.33 15.29 -21.38
N GLY A 506 12.57 15.98 -22.50
CA GLY A 506 13.50 17.10 -22.56
C GLY A 506 13.10 18.24 -21.62
N GLY A 507 11.82 18.62 -21.61
CA GLY A 507 11.30 19.66 -20.72
C GLY A 507 11.33 19.28 -19.24
N VAL A 508 11.02 18.03 -18.90
CA VAL A 508 11.12 17.48 -17.54
C VAL A 508 12.57 17.51 -17.08
N PHE A 509 13.49 16.99 -17.90
CA PHE A 509 14.92 16.96 -17.58
C PHE A 509 15.48 18.37 -17.39
N PHE A 510 15.11 19.31 -18.27
CA PHE A 510 15.48 20.72 -18.13
C PHE A 510 14.94 21.32 -16.81
N SER A 511 13.69 21.03 -16.45
CA SER A 511 13.10 21.49 -15.19
C SER A 511 13.84 20.95 -13.96
N LEU A 512 14.21 19.66 -13.99
CA LEU A 512 15.01 19.04 -12.93
C LEU A 512 16.41 19.65 -12.84
N TYR A 513 17.04 19.96 -13.98
CA TYR A 513 18.32 20.65 -14.04
C TYR A 513 18.27 22.10 -13.50
N VAL A 514 17.22 22.86 -13.82
CA VAL A 514 17.02 24.19 -13.22
C VAL A 514 16.79 24.07 -11.71
N GLY A 515 16.05 23.05 -11.27
CA GLY A 515 15.86 22.73 -9.86
C GLY A 515 17.16 22.44 -9.12
N THR A 516 18.02 21.57 -9.67
CA THR A 516 19.33 21.25 -9.06
C THR A 516 20.25 22.47 -9.02
N LYS A 517 20.24 23.32 -10.07
CA LYS A 517 20.95 24.60 -10.05
C LYS A 517 20.49 25.52 -8.91
N ASN A 518 19.18 25.66 -8.73
CA ASN A 518 18.62 26.46 -7.64
C ASN A 518 19.12 25.98 -6.27
N GLN A 519 19.14 24.66 -6.05
CA GLN A 519 19.61 24.05 -4.81
C GLN A 519 21.10 24.31 -4.54
N TYR A 520 21.96 24.31 -5.57
CA TYR A 520 23.38 24.64 -5.42
C TYR A 520 23.60 26.11 -5.02
N GLU A 521 22.82 27.04 -5.60
CA GLU A 521 22.89 28.47 -5.26
C GLU A 521 22.36 28.78 -3.85
N ILE A 522 21.27 28.11 -3.43
CA ILE A 522 20.72 28.24 -2.07
C ILE A 522 21.72 27.71 -1.02
N ASN A 523 22.39 26.58 -1.29
CA ASN A 523 23.41 26.04 -0.38
C ASN A 523 24.68 26.90 -0.31
N PHE A 524 25.07 27.53 -1.43
CA PHE A 524 26.16 28.52 -1.44
C PHE A 524 25.85 29.73 -0.54
N CYS A 525 24.60 30.22 -0.57
CA CYS A 525 24.16 31.28 0.33
C CYS A 525 24.15 30.79 1.80
N ASN A 526 23.49 29.66 2.08
CA ASN A 526 23.34 29.11 3.45
C ASN A 526 24.65 28.72 4.14
N GLY A 527 25.69 28.36 3.38
CA GLY A 527 27.02 28.05 3.93
C GLY A 527 27.75 29.25 4.53
N PHE A 528 27.50 30.47 4.03
CA PHE A 528 28.11 31.71 4.55
C PHE A 528 27.33 32.30 5.73
N TRP A 529 26.00 32.15 5.79
CA TRP A 529 25.17 32.63 6.90
C TRP A 529 25.42 31.87 8.23
N MET A 530 26.10 30.71 8.21
CA MET A 530 26.50 29.97 9.42
C MET A 530 27.89 30.36 9.95
N GLU A 531 28.67 31.17 9.22
CA GLU A 531 29.99 31.66 9.66
C GLU A 531 29.95 33.01 10.39
N ASP A 532 28.77 33.61 10.59
CA ASP A 532 28.60 34.94 11.18
C ASP A 532 28.86 35.01 12.71
N HIS A 533 29.44 33.96 13.31
CA HIS A 533 29.87 33.91 14.71
C HIS A 533 31.36 33.56 14.89
N ARG A 534 32.17 33.64 13.84
CA ARG A 534 33.63 33.72 13.97
C ARG A 534 34.09 35.09 13.44
N PRO A 535 34.75 35.95 14.25
CA PRO A 535 35.56 37.02 13.65
C PRO A 535 36.71 36.32 12.89
N PRO A 536 36.80 36.45 11.56
CA PRO A 536 37.87 35.80 10.82
C PRO A 536 39.12 36.65 10.96
N ALA A 537 40.17 36.08 11.56
CA ALA A 537 41.51 36.48 11.18
C ALA A 537 41.71 36.06 9.71
N LEU A 538 41.87 37.06 8.82
CA LEU A 538 42.33 37.00 7.43
C LEU A 538 41.34 36.51 6.34
N ASP A 539 40.58 37.45 5.76
CA ASP A 539 40.70 37.88 4.34
C ASP A 539 39.54 38.85 3.98
N ASN A 540 39.87 40.15 3.88
CA ASN A 540 38.92 41.23 3.55
C ASN A 540 38.28 41.10 2.14
N SER A 541 38.72 40.15 1.31
CA SER A 541 38.19 39.92 -0.04
C SER A 541 36.83 39.18 -0.05
N LYS A 542 36.61 38.26 0.91
CA LYS A 542 35.39 37.43 0.97
C LYS A 542 34.20 38.14 1.64
N MET A 543 34.46 39.00 2.63
CA MET A 543 33.43 39.81 3.29
C MET A 543 32.82 40.85 2.32
N ASN A 544 33.65 41.42 1.44
CA ASN A 544 33.26 42.34 0.36
C ASN A 544 32.37 41.70 -0.73
N ALA A 545 32.41 40.37 -0.89
CA ALA A 545 31.58 39.63 -1.85
C ALA A 545 30.18 39.32 -1.30
N PHE A 546 30.05 39.17 0.03
CA PHE A 546 28.78 38.95 0.71
C PHE A 546 27.89 40.21 0.74
N GLU A 547 28.46 41.38 1.09
CA GLU A 547 27.75 42.68 1.05
C GLU A 547 27.21 43.02 -0.35
N ARG A 548 27.90 42.59 -1.41
CA ARG A 548 27.51 42.85 -2.80
C ARG A 548 26.56 41.83 -3.42
N GLY A 549 26.51 40.60 -2.92
CA GLY A 549 25.72 39.50 -3.51
C GLY A 549 24.40 39.19 -2.78
N CYS A 550 24.42 39.05 -1.46
CA CYS A 550 23.22 38.72 -0.66
C CYS A 550 22.62 39.96 0.02
N GLY A 551 23.43 40.96 0.38
CA GLY A 551 22.98 42.20 1.02
C GLY A 551 22.08 43.09 0.15
N GLY A 552 22.23 43.02 -1.18
CA GLY A 552 21.46 43.83 -2.14
C GLY A 552 19.96 43.51 -2.18
N ILE A 553 19.55 42.28 -1.85
CA ILE A 553 18.14 41.86 -1.83
C ILE A 553 17.41 42.51 -0.65
N ARG A 554 18.07 42.62 0.52
CA ARG A 554 17.54 43.28 1.72
C ARG A 554 17.41 44.79 1.54
N TYR A 555 18.35 45.42 0.82
CA TYR A 555 18.36 46.87 0.59
C TYR A 555 17.36 47.34 -0.48
N SER A 556 17.12 46.53 -1.53
CA SER A 556 16.24 46.91 -2.65
C SER A 556 14.75 46.86 -2.28
N LEU A 557 14.33 45.87 -1.48
CA LEU A 557 12.95 45.72 -0.99
C LEU A 557 12.55 46.76 0.06
N VAL A 558 13.51 47.23 0.87
CA VAL A 558 13.24 48.27 1.90
C VAL A 558 13.09 49.65 1.26
N LYS A 559 13.79 49.93 0.15
CA LYS A 559 13.72 51.23 -0.55
C LYS A 559 12.43 51.45 -1.35
N THR A 560 11.70 50.38 -1.68
CA THR A 560 10.46 50.46 -2.47
C THR A 560 9.21 50.78 -1.62
N ILE A 561 9.29 50.66 -0.28
CA ILE A 561 8.12 50.69 0.60
C ILE A 561 7.95 52.01 1.38
N SER A 562 8.97 52.88 1.46
CA SER A 562 8.77 54.24 2.00
C SER A 562 9.89 55.21 1.60
N PRO A 563 9.58 56.28 0.84
CA PRO A 563 10.54 57.33 0.52
C PRO A 563 10.23 58.60 1.35
N LYS A 564 10.47 58.59 2.67
CA LYS A 564 10.90 59.76 3.50
C LYS A 564 10.72 59.54 5.01
N GLU A 565 11.78 59.92 5.73
CA GLU A 565 11.87 60.41 7.12
C GLU A 565 11.72 59.49 8.36
N ASN A 566 12.66 59.74 9.29
CA ASN A 566 12.83 59.36 10.70
C ASN A 566 12.87 57.88 11.13
N THR A 567 14.11 57.37 11.06
CA THR A 567 14.62 56.07 11.51
C THR A 567 14.83 56.02 13.04
N SER A 568 13.81 55.67 13.82
CA SER A 568 14.05 54.98 15.11
C SER A 568 12.81 54.26 15.66
N LYS A 569 11.61 54.81 15.50
CA LYS A 569 10.36 54.15 15.95
C LYS A 569 9.61 53.40 14.85
N VAL A 570 9.90 53.69 13.59
CA VAL A 570 9.29 53.02 12.43
C VAL A 570 9.98 51.67 12.13
N SER A 571 11.24 51.46 12.59
CA SER A 571 11.99 50.24 12.26
C SER A 571 11.41 48.98 12.92
N HIS A 572 10.76 49.07 14.08
CA HIS A 572 10.22 47.89 14.73
C HIS A 572 8.88 47.45 14.10
N SER A 573 8.03 48.40 13.74
CA SER A 573 6.76 48.15 13.05
C SER A 573 6.95 47.79 11.57
N ILE A 574 7.94 48.36 10.89
CA ILE A 574 8.34 47.97 9.53
C ILE A 574 9.13 46.67 9.51
N ASP A 575 9.92 46.29 10.53
CA ASP A 575 10.54 44.94 10.55
C ASP A 575 9.49 43.84 10.77
N VAL A 576 8.38 44.14 11.47
CA VAL A 576 7.23 43.23 11.60
C VAL A 576 6.40 43.21 10.32
N LEU A 577 6.06 44.36 9.71
CA LEU A 577 5.32 44.43 8.45
C LEU A 577 6.12 43.96 7.23
N SER A 578 7.44 44.13 7.22
CA SER A 578 8.38 43.57 6.24
C SER A 578 8.50 42.07 6.43
N ARG A 579 8.62 41.56 7.67
CA ARG A 579 8.54 40.11 7.92
C ARG A 579 7.20 39.53 7.49
N PHE A 580 6.08 40.25 7.64
CA PHE A 580 4.73 39.85 7.19
C PHE A 580 4.49 40.01 5.68
N ALA A 581 5.02 41.04 5.02
CA ALA A 581 4.87 41.27 3.58
C ALA A 581 5.83 40.37 2.78
N THR A 582 7.03 40.14 3.31
CA THR A 582 7.94 39.09 2.82
C THR A 582 7.35 37.71 3.11
N PHE A 583 6.55 37.53 4.17
CA PHE A 583 5.73 36.32 4.41
C PHE A 583 4.67 36.10 3.32
N GLY A 584 4.07 37.17 2.78
CA GLY A 584 3.02 37.12 1.75
C GLY A 584 3.54 36.79 0.34
N VAL A 585 4.68 37.36 -0.04
CA VAL A 585 5.34 37.06 -1.34
C VAL A 585 6.16 35.78 -1.27
N HIS A 586 6.77 35.46 -0.11
CA HIS A 586 7.19 34.09 0.15
C HIS A 586 5.99 33.16 0.15
N MET A 587 4.80 33.50 0.64
CA MET A 587 3.65 32.59 0.63
C MET A 587 3.28 32.11 -0.77
N LEU A 588 3.36 32.92 -1.83
CA LEU A 588 2.98 32.48 -3.18
C LEU A 588 4.04 31.58 -3.86
N LEU A 589 5.32 31.85 -3.62
CA LEU A 589 6.46 30.99 -4.01
C LEU A 589 6.61 29.75 -3.10
N SER A 590 6.29 29.93 -1.83
CA SER A 590 6.15 28.94 -0.76
C SER A 590 4.75 28.33 -0.77
N TRP A 591 3.91 28.60 -1.78
CA TRP A 591 2.63 27.94 -1.84
C TRP A 591 2.92 26.55 -2.34
N TYR A 592 3.59 26.30 -3.47
CA TYR A 592 3.96 24.91 -3.83
C TYR A 592 5.30 24.43 -3.21
N HIS A 593 6.34 25.27 -3.19
CA HIS A 593 7.64 24.90 -2.58
C HIS A 593 7.57 24.92 -1.04
N GLY A 594 6.68 25.72 -0.46
CA GLY A 594 6.35 25.69 0.97
C GLY A 594 5.07 24.91 1.31
N LEU A 595 4.23 24.47 0.34
CA LEU A 595 3.24 23.39 0.56
C LEU A 595 3.96 22.07 0.90
N PHE A 596 5.25 21.94 0.60
CA PHE A 596 6.03 20.77 0.98
C PHE A 596 7.12 21.10 2.00
N CYS A 597 7.77 22.26 1.91
CA CYS A 597 8.94 22.55 2.71
C CYS A 597 8.73 23.67 3.75
N VAL A 598 7.62 23.66 4.52
CA VAL A 598 7.40 24.62 5.64
C VAL A 598 8.55 24.54 6.66
N ALA A 599 9.34 25.62 6.70
CA ALA A 599 10.17 26.07 7.82
C ALA A 599 11.12 25.02 8.42
N GLU A 600 12.07 24.45 7.69
CA GLU A 600 13.18 23.72 8.32
C GLU A 600 13.93 24.62 9.31
N ASP A 601 14.22 24.08 10.50
CA ASP A 601 14.88 24.84 11.56
C ASP A 601 16.38 24.87 11.28
N SER A 602 16.96 26.06 11.15
CA SER A 602 18.40 26.25 11.22
C SER A 602 18.96 25.78 12.58
N SER A 603 18.15 25.73 13.65
CA SER A 603 18.56 25.20 14.95
C SER A 603 18.79 23.68 14.93
N SER A 604 18.11 22.94 14.04
CA SER A 604 18.32 21.50 13.85
C SER A 604 19.58 21.16 13.03
N ARG A 605 20.20 22.15 12.37
CA ARG A 605 21.54 22.01 11.77
C ARG A 605 22.65 21.98 12.81
N HIS A 606 22.42 22.37 14.07
CA HIS A 606 23.46 22.33 15.09
C HIS A 606 23.93 20.91 15.46
N SER A 607 23.22 19.85 15.06
CA SER A 607 23.71 18.47 15.15
C SER A 607 24.45 17.96 13.91
N PHE A 608 24.54 18.77 12.83
CA PHE A 608 25.10 18.37 11.54
C PHE A 608 26.56 18.80 11.33
N ASP A 609 27.12 19.68 12.17
CA ASP A 609 28.49 20.22 12.00
C ASP A 609 29.51 19.71 13.05
N GLY A 610 29.40 18.44 13.44
CA GLY A 610 30.58 17.73 13.94
C GLY A 610 31.31 17.12 12.74
N LYS A 611 32.56 17.52 12.45
CA LYS A 611 33.45 16.78 11.53
C LYS A 611 33.59 15.33 12.01
N MET A 612 32.65 14.47 11.61
CA MET A 612 32.79 13.01 11.59
C MET A 612 33.99 12.67 10.70
N SER A 613 34.71 11.60 11.03
CA SER A 613 35.87 11.18 10.24
C SER A 613 35.44 10.94 8.77
N PRO A 614 36.37 11.04 7.79
CA PRO A 614 36.05 10.90 6.35
C PRO A 614 35.36 9.56 5.96
N VAL A 615 35.20 8.64 6.91
CA VAL A 615 34.65 7.29 6.74
C VAL A 615 33.12 7.24 6.89
N GLN A 616 32.49 8.20 7.58
CA GLN A 616 31.06 8.14 7.96
C GLN A 616 30.12 8.95 7.05
N GLN A 617 30.65 9.59 6.00
CA GLN A 617 29.89 10.53 5.19
C GLN A 617 29.08 9.87 4.06
N ALA A 618 28.46 8.67 4.26
CA ALA A 618 27.56 8.09 3.25
C ALA A 618 26.37 7.21 3.71
N TYR A 619 25.09 7.67 3.77
CA TYR A 619 24.03 7.79 2.71
C TYR A 619 23.05 6.55 2.73
N PHE A 620 21.69 6.74 2.69
CA PHE A 620 20.51 5.76 2.57
C PHE A 620 19.56 5.37 3.74
N ASN A 621 18.25 5.75 3.77
CA ASN A 621 17.16 5.06 3.04
C ASN A 621 15.68 5.53 3.25
N GLY A 622 14.91 5.54 2.16
CA GLY A 622 13.48 5.33 1.84
C GLY A 622 12.68 4.36 2.73
N THR A 623 11.37 4.59 2.88
CA THR A 623 10.45 3.74 3.66
C THR A 623 9.18 3.37 2.94
N LYS A 624 8.76 2.13 3.19
CA LYS A 624 7.39 1.65 3.02
C LYS A 624 7.01 0.76 4.17
N MET A 625 6.17 1.22 5.08
CA MET A 625 5.94 0.49 6.33
C MET A 625 4.49 0.25 6.73
N PHE A 626 3.58 0.35 5.76
CA PHE A 626 2.17 0.03 5.99
C PHE A 626 1.60 -0.51 4.67
N HIS A 627 1.98 -1.73 4.32
CA HIS A 627 1.23 -2.55 3.39
C HIS A 627 0.56 -3.66 4.20
N THR A 628 -0.74 -3.53 4.43
CA THR A 628 -1.62 -4.67 4.53
C THR A 628 -1.96 -5.06 3.09
N GLU A 629 -1.44 -6.19 2.61
CA GLU A 629 -2.05 -6.88 1.47
C GLU A 629 -3.38 -7.45 1.95
N ASN A 630 -4.39 -6.60 1.86
CA ASN A 630 -5.83 -6.80 1.74
C ASN A 630 -6.46 -5.48 2.15
N ASP A 631 -6.69 -4.60 1.16
CA ASP A 631 -7.81 -3.66 1.08
C ASP A 631 -7.61 -2.73 -0.14
N VAL A 632 -7.72 -3.34 -1.33
CA VAL A 632 -8.13 -2.63 -2.53
C VAL A 632 -9.65 -2.67 -2.53
N PHE A 633 -10.33 -1.65 -2.02
CA PHE A 633 -11.67 -1.20 -2.45
C PHE A 633 -11.95 0.16 -1.80
N SER A 634 -12.51 1.09 -2.56
CA SER A 634 -12.99 2.39 -2.10
C SER A 634 -13.93 2.26 -0.90
N GLU A 635 -14.04 3.31 -0.07
CA GLU A 635 -15.20 3.48 0.81
C GLU A 635 -16.50 3.53 -0.03
N ALA A 636 -17.01 2.36 -0.38
CA ALA A 636 -18.25 2.00 0.26
C ALA A 636 -17.86 1.33 1.59
N LYS A 637 -18.58 1.63 2.66
CA LYS A 637 -18.55 0.77 3.85
C LYS A 637 -19.12 -0.60 3.45
N PHE A 638 -18.32 -1.42 2.78
CA PHE A 638 -18.68 -2.81 2.52
C PHE A 638 -18.60 -3.53 3.86
N PRO A 639 -19.65 -4.24 4.28
CA PRO A 639 -19.55 -5.03 5.49
C PRO A 639 -18.51 -6.13 5.23
N MET A 640 -17.45 -6.13 6.03
CA MET A 640 -16.54 -7.26 6.13
C MET A 640 -17.28 -8.36 6.89
N VAL A 641 -17.45 -9.51 6.26
CA VAL A 641 -18.25 -10.60 6.81
C VAL A 641 -17.33 -11.76 7.16
N GLY A 642 -17.38 -12.20 8.42
CA GLY A 642 -16.59 -13.33 8.92
C GLY A 642 -16.98 -14.68 8.32
N LEU A 643 -15.98 -15.56 8.18
CA LEU A 643 -16.13 -16.95 7.75
C LEU A 643 -16.69 -17.78 8.91
N THR A 644 -17.80 -18.46 8.64
CA THR A 644 -18.38 -19.46 9.54
C THR A 644 -18.13 -20.85 8.95
N LEU A 645 -17.38 -21.69 9.67
CA LEU A 645 -17.24 -23.10 9.32
C LEU A 645 -18.47 -23.87 9.77
N ILE A 646 -18.97 -24.76 8.92
CA ILE A 646 -20.19 -25.54 9.18
C ILE A 646 -19.79 -26.75 10.03
N GLN A 647 -19.90 -26.63 11.36
CA GLN A 647 -19.49 -27.69 12.28
C GLN A 647 -20.27 -29.00 12.07
N SER A 648 -21.57 -28.91 11.77
CA SER A 648 -22.40 -30.08 11.48
C SER A 648 -22.03 -30.80 10.17
N ALA A 649 -21.14 -30.22 9.34
CA ALA A 649 -20.72 -30.82 8.08
C ALA A 649 -19.87 -32.08 8.30
N ALA A 650 -19.08 -32.14 9.37
CA ALA A 650 -18.23 -33.28 9.71
C ALA A 650 -19.04 -34.58 9.82
N ALA A 651 -20.13 -34.55 10.59
CA ALA A 651 -21.02 -35.69 10.80
C ALA A 651 -21.71 -36.17 9.51
N LYS A 652 -21.85 -35.28 8.52
CA LYS A 652 -22.43 -35.58 7.21
C LYS A 652 -21.37 -36.00 6.18
N GLY A 653 -20.08 -36.05 6.56
CA GLY A 653 -18.97 -36.28 5.64
C GLY A 653 -18.84 -35.18 4.57
N ALA A 654 -19.33 -33.97 4.86
CA ALA A 654 -19.25 -32.81 3.98
C ALA A 654 -17.94 -32.07 4.28
N VAL A 655 -16.94 -32.28 3.42
CA VAL A 655 -15.59 -31.73 3.57
C VAL A 655 -15.05 -31.21 2.23
N CYS A 656 -14.17 -30.22 2.28
CA CYS A 656 -13.44 -29.71 1.12
C CYS A 656 -12.49 -30.77 0.52
N LEU A 657 -11.87 -30.47 -0.63
CA LEU A 657 -10.97 -31.40 -1.33
C LEU A 657 -9.86 -32.01 -0.45
N ASP A 658 -9.36 -31.26 0.54
CA ASP A 658 -8.33 -31.70 1.49
C ASP A 658 -8.86 -32.40 2.75
N GLY A 659 -10.19 -32.42 2.96
CA GLY A 659 -10.81 -32.95 4.19
C GLY A 659 -11.18 -31.90 5.23
N SER A 660 -10.86 -30.62 5.02
CA SER A 660 -11.26 -29.53 5.92
C SER A 660 -12.76 -29.22 5.85
N LEU A 661 -13.31 -28.57 6.88
CA LEU A 661 -14.74 -28.26 6.94
C LEU A 661 -15.13 -27.14 5.95
N PRO A 662 -16.25 -27.27 5.23
CA PRO A 662 -16.75 -26.18 4.39
C PRO A 662 -17.23 -25.01 5.24
N GLY A 663 -17.31 -23.83 4.63
CA GLY A 663 -17.79 -22.63 5.32
C GLY A 663 -18.53 -21.66 4.40
N TYR A 664 -19.18 -20.69 5.03
CA TYR A 664 -19.84 -19.58 4.35
C TYR A 664 -19.65 -18.29 5.14
N HIS A 665 -19.89 -17.15 4.50
CA HIS A 665 -20.00 -15.85 5.15
C HIS A 665 -21.48 -15.47 5.22
N LEU A 666 -21.96 -15.01 6.37
CA LEU A 666 -23.36 -14.63 6.58
C LEU A 666 -23.44 -13.24 7.21
N HIS A 667 -24.10 -12.32 6.49
CA HIS A 667 -24.50 -11.03 7.00
C HIS A 667 -26.02 -11.00 7.20
N ARG A 668 -26.47 -10.67 8.41
CA ARG A 668 -27.90 -10.65 8.75
C ARG A 668 -28.65 -9.51 8.07
N GLY A 669 -29.88 -9.79 7.69
CA GLY A 669 -30.81 -8.79 7.16
C GLY A 669 -31.40 -7.91 8.25
N PHE A 670 -32.06 -6.83 7.84
CA PHE A 670 -32.69 -5.88 8.76
C PHE A 670 -33.97 -5.30 8.16
N GLY A 671 -34.81 -4.70 9.02
CA GLY A 671 -36.09 -4.10 8.60
C GLY A 671 -36.99 -5.10 7.85
N SER A 672 -37.60 -4.67 6.75
CA SER A 672 -38.48 -5.50 5.92
C SER A 672 -37.77 -6.69 5.26
N GLY A 673 -36.44 -6.66 5.14
CA GLY A 673 -35.63 -7.74 4.56
C GLY A 673 -35.15 -8.78 5.58
N ALA A 674 -35.40 -8.60 6.87
CA ALA A 674 -34.89 -9.48 7.93
C ALA A 674 -35.33 -10.96 7.79
N ASN A 675 -36.47 -11.23 7.14
CA ASN A 675 -36.96 -12.57 6.84
C ASN A 675 -36.80 -12.96 5.37
N ASN A 676 -35.96 -12.26 4.60
CA ASN A 676 -35.63 -12.61 3.22
C ASN A 676 -34.18 -13.07 3.13
N TRP A 677 -33.88 -13.93 2.17
CA TRP A 677 -32.58 -14.61 2.08
C TRP A 677 -32.01 -14.60 0.66
N LEU A 678 -30.77 -14.18 0.53
CA LEU A 678 -29.96 -14.25 -0.67
C LEU A 678 -28.76 -15.16 -0.39
N VAL A 679 -28.70 -16.30 -1.07
CA VAL A 679 -27.61 -17.27 -0.95
C VAL A 679 -26.80 -17.27 -2.23
N GLN A 680 -25.57 -16.75 -2.19
CA GLN A 680 -24.63 -16.72 -3.31
C GLN A 680 -23.66 -17.92 -3.23
N LEU A 681 -23.58 -18.71 -4.29
CA LEU A 681 -22.59 -19.77 -4.46
C LEU A 681 -21.34 -19.21 -5.14
N GLU A 682 -20.19 -19.28 -4.46
CA GLU A 682 -18.91 -18.87 -5.03
C GLU A 682 -18.53 -19.77 -6.23
N GLY A 683 -17.89 -19.19 -7.24
CA GLY A 683 -17.32 -19.91 -8.38
C GLY A 683 -15.80 -20.00 -8.34
N GLY A 684 -15.21 -20.74 -9.29
CA GLY A 684 -13.76 -20.79 -9.39
C GLY A 684 -13.18 -21.84 -10.34
N GLY A 685 -13.88 -22.14 -11.43
CA GLY A 685 -13.52 -23.23 -12.34
C GLY A 685 -13.59 -24.60 -11.68
N TRP A 686 -12.95 -25.59 -12.30
CA TRP A 686 -13.02 -26.98 -11.89
C TRP A 686 -11.63 -27.61 -11.80
N CYS A 687 -11.56 -28.82 -11.24
CA CYS A 687 -10.41 -29.70 -11.43
C CYS A 687 -10.90 -31.04 -11.99
N ASP A 688 -10.28 -31.48 -13.07
CA ASP A 688 -10.74 -32.55 -13.95
C ASP A 688 -9.78 -33.76 -13.98
N THR A 689 -8.58 -33.60 -13.42
CA THR A 689 -7.57 -34.65 -13.26
C THR A 689 -7.12 -34.73 -11.80
N VAL A 690 -6.67 -35.91 -11.37
CA VAL A 690 -6.10 -36.11 -10.02
C VAL A 690 -5.00 -35.09 -9.74
N ARG A 691 -4.09 -34.87 -10.70
CA ARG A 691 -2.99 -33.90 -10.59
C ARG A 691 -3.50 -32.48 -10.32
N ASN A 692 -4.44 -32.00 -11.12
CA ASN A 692 -4.99 -30.65 -10.97
C ASN A 692 -5.76 -30.51 -9.64
N CYS A 693 -6.47 -31.56 -9.21
CA CYS A 693 -7.18 -31.54 -7.94
C CYS A 693 -6.24 -31.59 -6.72
N VAL A 694 -5.13 -32.34 -6.78
CA VAL A 694 -4.09 -32.35 -5.74
C VAL A 694 -3.42 -30.97 -5.62
N TYR A 695 -3.17 -30.29 -6.74
CA TYR A 695 -2.69 -28.91 -6.67
C TYR A 695 -3.75 -27.96 -6.09
N ARG A 696 -5.02 -28.18 -6.46
CA ARG A 696 -6.12 -27.32 -6.02
C ARG A 696 -6.42 -27.44 -4.52
N LYS A 697 -6.23 -28.62 -3.90
CA LYS A 697 -6.49 -28.81 -2.46
C LYS A 697 -5.59 -27.97 -1.55
N THR A 698 -4.42 -27.53 -2.04
CA THR A 698 -3.52 -26.61 -1.32
C THR A 698 -3.81 -25.13 -1.58
N SER A 699 -5.08 -24.79 -1.86
CA SER A 699 -5.53 -23.42 -2.14
C SER A 699 -6.90 -23.15 -1.51
N ARG A 700 -7.29 -21.87 -1.45
CA ARG A 700 -8.63 -21.44 -0.96
C ARG A 700 -9.82 -22.09 -1.68
N ARG A 701 -9.59 -22.64 -2.88
CA ARG A 701 -10.59 -23.31 -3.72
C ARG A 701 -10.64 -24.83 -3.55
N GLY A 702 -9.88 -25.36 -2.59
CA GLY A 702 -9.89 -26.78 -2.24
C GLY A 702 -9.75 -27.05 -0.74
N SER A 703 -9.60 -26.01 0.09
CA SER A 703 -9.44 -26.14 1.53
C SER A 703 -9.87 -24.86 2.25
N SER A 704 -10.61 -25.02 3.35
CA SER A 704 -11.04 -23.90 4.19
C SER A 704 -9.90 -23.31 5.01
N SER A 705 -8.79 -24.04 5.19
CA SER A 705 -7.60 -23.57 5.88
C SER A 705 -6.95 -22.39 5.18
N TYR A 706 -7.13 -22.28 3.86
CA TYR A 706 -6.63 -21.19 3.03
C TYR A 706 -7.70 -20.15 2.65
N MET A 707 -8.92 -20.28 3.16
CA MET A 707 -9.96 -19.28 2.90
C MET A 707 -9.72 -18.02 3.72
N GLU A 708 -9.98 -16.87 3.08
CA GLU A 708 -10.01 -15.57 3.73
C GLU A 708 -11.01 -15.60 4.90
N LYS A 709 -10.55 -15.17 6.09
CA LYS A 709 -11.37 -15.18 7.32
C LYS A 709 -12.48 -14.16 7.28
N GLU A 710 -12.30 -13.07 6.54
CA GLU A 710 -13.33 -12.08 6.26
C GLU A 710 -13.28 -11.71 4.78
N ILE A 711 -14.43 -11.42 4.19
CA ILE A 711 -14.52 -10.90 2.82
C ILE A 711 -15.48 -9.72 2.75
N PRO A 712 -15.22 -8.75 1.85
CA PRO A 712 -16.15 -7.67 1.60
C PRO A 712 -17.35 -8.20 0.83
N PHE A 713 -18.55 -7.78 1.25
CA PHE A 713 -19.77 -8.02 0.51
C PHE A 713 -20.08 -6.84 -0.41
N THR A 714 -19.94 -7.07 -1.72
CA THR A 714 -20.09 -6.07 -2.80
C THR A 714 -21.18 -6.48 -3.80
N GLY A 715 -21.56 -5.58 -4.71
CA GLY A 715 -22.52 -5.87 -5.77
C GLY A 715 -23.86 -6.35 -5.21
N ILE A 716 -24.37 -7.48 -5.69
CA ILE A 716 -25.63 -8.08 -5.20
C ILE A 716 -25.61 -8.45 -3.70
N LEU A 717 -24.43 -8.55 -3.08
CA LEU A 717 -24.27 -8.79 -1.63
C LEU A 717 -24.07 -7.50 -0.83
N SER A 718 -24.01 -6.32 -1.44
CA SER A 718 -23.87 -5.08 -0.68
C SER A 718 -25.08 -4.87 0.26
N ASN A 719 -24.81 -4.29 1.44
CA ASN A 719 -25.84 -3.89 2.41
C ASN A 719 -26.32 -2.44 2.21
N GLN A 720 -25.89 -1.77 1.14
CA GLN A 720 -26.25 -0.39 0.84
C GLN A 720 -27.27 -0.34 -0.29
N ALA A 721 -28.39 0.35 -0.08
CA ALA A 721 -29.43 0.52 -1.10
C ALA A 721 -28.90 1.23 -2.36
N ALA A 722 -27.92 2.13 -2.21
CA ALA A 722 -27.28 2.82 -3.33
C ALA A 722 -26.48 1.88 -4.25
N GLU A 723 -26.13 0.69 -3.79
CA GLU A 723 -25.36 -0.30 -4.55
C GLU A 723 -26.14 -1.58 -4.87
N ASN A 724 -27.17 -1.86 -4.08
CA ASN A 724 -27.98 -3.05 -4.16
C ASN A 724 -29.45 -2.73 -3.82
N PRO A 725 -30.16 -2.04 -4.72
CA PRO A 725 -31.41 -1.35 -4.38
C PRO A 725 -32.48 -2.25 -3.79
N ASP A 726 -32.56 -3.50 -4.26
CA ASP A 726 -33.66 -4.39 -3.91
C ASP A 726 -33.30 -5.45 -2.85
N PHE A 727 -32.01 -5.80 -2.71
CA PHE A 727 -31.56 -6.89 -1.82
C PHE A 727 -30.67 -6.40 -0.65
N TYR A 728 -30.43 -5.09 -0.52
CA TYR A 728 -29.52 -4.51 0.48
C TYR A 728 -29.91 -4.71 1.95
N ASN A 729 -31.14 -5.13 2.25
CA ASN A 729 -31.58 -5.38 3.63
C ASN A 729 -31.91 -6.85 3.91
N TRP A 730 -31.61 -7.77 2.97
CA TRP A 730 -31.83 -9.21 3.12
C TRP A 730 -30.75 -9.88 3.98
N ASN A 731 -31.01 -11.09 4.48
CA ASN A 731 -29.93 -11.97 4.92
C ASN A 731 -29.12 -12.34 3.68
N ARG A 732 -27.81 -12.11 3.72
CA ARG A 732 -26.92 -12.34 2.58
C ARG A 732 -25.88 -13.36 2.97
N VAL A 733 -25.72 -14.37 2.13
CA VAL A 733 -24.81 -15.48 2.38
C VAL A 733 -23.91 -15.64 1.17
N LYS A 734 -22.61 -15.88 1.39
CA LYS A 734 -21.69 -16.39 0.37
C LYS A 734 -21.15 -17.74 0.80
N VAL A 735 -21.62 -18.81 0.18
CA VAL A 735 -21.12 -20.18 0.39
C VAL A 735 -19.81 -20.34 -0.36
N ARG A 736 -18.74 -20.69 0.36
CA ARG A 736 -17.39 -20.76 -0.19
C ARG A 736 -17.18 -22.04 -0.98
N TYR A 737 -16.49 -21.93 -2.11
CA TYR A 737 -16.34 -23.03 -3.07
C TYR A 737 -15.04 -23.79 -2.86
N CYS A 738 -15.13 -25.07 -2.49
CA CYS A 738 -13.96 -25.90 -2.19
C CYS A 738 -14.02 -27.35 -2.69
N ASP A 739 -14.99 -27.72 -3.52
CA ASP A 739 -15.14 -29.10 -4.04
C ASP A 739 -14.58 -29.29 -5.46
N GLY A 740 -14.45 -28.21 -6.24
CA GLY A 740 -13.93 -28.29 -7.62
C GLY A 740 -14.89 -28.94 -8.62
N GLY A 741 -16.15 -29.17 -8.26
CA GLY A 741 -17.17 -29.86 -9.06
C GLY A 741 -18.51 -29.13 -9.13
N SER A 742 -18.55 -27.81 -8.95
CA SER A 742 -19.80 -27.03 -8.89
C SER A 742 -20.82 -27.60 -7.89
N PHE A 743 -20.39 -27.90 -6.67
CA PHE A 743 -21.25 -28.43 -5.60
C PHE A 743 -22.02 -29.71 -6.02
N SER A 744 -21.42 -30.55 -6.84
CA SER A 744 -22.12 -31.71 -7.45
C SER A 744 -21.47 -33.07 -7.22
N GLY A 745 -20.16 -33.12 -6.89
CA GLY A 745 -19.47 -34.39 -6.62
C GLY A 745 -19.90 -35.06 -5.31
N ASP A 746 -19.84 -36.39 -5.27
CA ASP A 746 -19.91 -37.19 -4.04
C ASP A 746 -19.11 -38.48 -4.21
N SER A 747 -17.79 -38.33 -4.23
CA SER A 747 -16.84 -39.44 -4.30
C SER A 747 -15.55 -39.09 -3.57
N GLU A 748 -14.58 -39.99 -3.59
CA GLU A 748 -13.25 -39.75 -3.06
C GLU A 748 -12.20 -40.50 -3.88
N ASN A 749 -10.97 -40.00 -3.83
CA ASN A 749 -9.79 -40.72 -4.29
C ASN A 749 -8.86 -40.91 -3.09
N LYS A 750 -8.89 -42.11 -2.50
CA LYS A 750 -8.11 -42.44 -1.30
C LYS A 750 -6.61 -42.36 -1.55
N ALA A 751 -6.13 -42.84 -2.69
CA ALA A 751 -4.70 -42.83 -3.02
C ALA A 751 -4.13 -41.41 -3.10
N ALA A 752 -4.88 -40.46 -3.65
CA ALA A 752 -4.49 -39.06 -3.76
C ALA A 752 -4.93 -38.20 -2.56
N GLN A 753 -5.62 -38.79 -1.57
CA GLN A 753 -6.24 -38.10 -0.45
C GLN A 753 -7.09 -36.90 -0.91
N LEU A 754 -8.04 -37.16 -1.81
CA LEU A 754 -8.96 -36.16 -2.34
C LEU A 754 -10.41 -36.51 -1.98
N GLN A 755 -11.15 -35.51 -1.50
CA GLN A 755 -12.54 -35.62 -1.11
C GLN A 755 -13.43 -34.79 -2.04
N PHE A 756 -14.18 -35.44 -2.93
CA PHE A 756 -15.08 -34.76 -3.87
C PHE A 756 -16.49 -34.70 -3.29
N ARG A 757 -16.72 -33.82 -2.30
CA ARG A 757 -17.97 -33.80 -1.51
C ARG A 757 -18.88 -32.61 -1.80
N GLY A 758 -18.84 -32.07 -3.02
CA GLY A 758 -19.63 -30.89 -3.42
C GLY A 758 -21.12 -30.98 -3.10
N MET A 759 -21.77 -32.12 -3.39
CA MET A 759 -23.18 -32.33 -3.08
C MET A 759 -23.44 -32.33 -1.57
N ARG A 760 -22.53 -32.92 -0.78
CA ARG A 760 -22.66 -32.94 0.68
C ARG A 760 -22.43 -31.56 1.29
N ILE A 761 -21.48 -30.80 0.74
CA ILE A 761 -21.22 -29.40 1.15
C ILE A 761 -22.48 -28.56 0.91
N TRP A 762 -23.11 -28.68 -0.27
CA TRP A 762 -24.38 -28.01 -0.57
C TRP A 762 -25.45 -28.34 0.47
N LEU A 763 -25.71 -29.63 0.72
CA LEU A 763 -26.72 -30.06 1.69
C LEU A 763 -26.42 -29.56 3.10
N ALA A 764 -25.16 -29.69 3.56
CA ALA A 764 -24.75 -29.24 4.88
C ALA A 764 -24.91 -27.72 5.04
N ALA A 765 -24.56 -26.94 4.01
CA ALA A 765 -24.73 -25.49 4.02
C ALA A 765 -26.21 -25.11 4.05
N MET A 766 -27.06 -25.72 3.22
CA MET A 766 -28.49 -25.41 3.21
C MET A 766 -29.15 -25.77 4.54
N ASP A 767 -28.86 -26.95 5.10
CA ASP A 767 -29.42 -27.38 6.39
C ASP A 767 -29.03 -26.44 7.53
N ASP A 768 -27.77 -26.01 7.59
CA ASP A 768 -27.28 -25.09 8.62
C ASP A 768 -27.93 -23.69 8.49
N LEU A 769 -28.08 -23.18 7.27
CA LEU A 769 -28.80 -21.91 7.02
C LEU A 769 -30.29 -22.02 7.35
N MET A 770 -30.92 -23.15 7.04
CA MET A 770 -32.32 -23.45 7.41
C MET A 770 -32.50 -23.43 8.93
N ALA A 771 -31.57 -24.03 9.68
CA ALA A 771 -31.55 -23.99 11.14
C ALA A 771 -31.34 -22.57 11.68
N LYS A 772 -30.62 -21.71 10.95
CA LYS A 772 -30.34 -20.31 11.32
C LYS A 772 -31.44 -19.31 10.93
N GLY A 773 -32.62 -19.80 10.56
CA GLY A 773 -33.82 -19.00 10.32
C GLY A 773 -34.25 -18.94 8.84
N MET A 774 -33.49 -19.50 7.91
CA MET A 774 -33.88 -19.52 6.49
C MET A 774 -35.18 -20.30 6.27
N ARG A 775 -35.49 -21.28 7.12
CA ARG A 775 -36.75 -22.04 7.06
C ARG A 775 -38.01 -21.17 7.11
N GLN A 776 -37.93 -20.00 7.74
CA GLN A 776 -39.05 -19.06 7.89
C GLN A 776 -39.01 -17.93 6.84
N ALA A 777 -38.20 -18.09 5.78
CA ALA A 777 -38.04 -17.06 4.78
C ALA A 777 -39.37 -16.75 4.06
N LYS A 778 -39.69 -15.46 3.92
CA LYS A 778 -40.80 -15.01 3.05
C LYS A 778 -40.37 -15.02 1.59
N GLN A 779 -39.11 -14.65 1.34
CA GLN A 779 -38.52 -14.60 0.01
C GLN A 779 -37.10 -15.16 0.06
N ALA A 780 -36.75 -15.96 -0.94
CA ALA A 780 -35.43 -16.55 -1.08
C ALA A 780 -34.92 -16.42 -2.53
N LEU A 781 -33.64 -16.09 -2.67
CA LEU A 781 -32.94 -16.01 -3.95
C LEU A 781 -31.66 -16.84 -3.85
N LEU A 782 -31.56 -17.89 -4.68
CA LEU A 782 -30.30 -18.59 -4.90
C LEU A 782 -29.57 -17.91 -6.04
N SER A 783 -28.34 -17.48 -5.81
CA SER A 783 -27.51 -16.81 -6.81
C SER A 783 -26.11 -17.42 -6.84
N GLY A 784 -25.34 -17.18 -7.89
CA GLY A 784 -23.98 -17.71 -8.00
C GLY A 784 -23.30 -17.26 -9.28
N CYS A 785 -21.97 -17.16 -9.23
CA CYS A 785 -21.18 -16.83 -10.41
C CYS A 785 -20.35 -18.01 -10.93
N SER A 786 -20.19 -18.13 -12.26
CA SER A 786 -19.19 -19.01 -12.89
C SER A 786 -19.51 -20.47 -12.57
N ALA A 787 -18.57 -21.23 -12.01
CA ALA A 787 -18.84 -22.58 -11.49
C ALA A 787 -19.98 -22.59 -10.44
N GLY A 788 -20.14 -21.53 -9.65
CA GLY A 788 -21.27 -21.35 -8.74
C GLY A 788 -22.58 -21.04 -9.48
N GLY A 789 -22.52 -20.30 -10.59
CA GLY A 789 -23.67 -20.05 -11.47
C GLY A 789 -24.17 -21.34 -12.13
N LEU A 790 -23.24 -22.19 -12.61
CA LEU A 790 -23.57 -23.55 -13.05
C LEU A 790 -24.24 -24.35 -11.93
N ALA A 791 -23.70 -24.28 -10.70
CA ALA A 791 -24.30 -24.95 -9.54
C ALA A 791 -25.72 -24.45 -9.25
N VAL A 792 -26.00 -23.15 -9.43
CA VAL A 792 -27.37 -22.61 -9.31
C VAL A 792 -28.30 -23.28 -10.31
N ILE A 793 -27.91 -23.41 -11.58
CA ILE A 793 -28.75 -24.08 -12.59
C ILE A 793 -29.02 -25.54 -12.18
N LEU A 794 -28.00 -26.24 -11.70
CA LEU A 794 -28.10 -27.64 -11.28
C LEU A 794 -28.96 -27.84 -10.02
N ARG A 795 -28.98 -26.85 -9.11
CA ARG A 795 -29.60 -26.95 -7.77
C ARG A 795 -30.84 -26.08 -7.60
N CYS A 796 -31.29 -25.37 -8.62
CA CYS A 796 -32.39 -24.42 -8.49
C CYS A 796 -33.70 -25.08 -8.02
N ASP A 797 -34.03 -26.25 -8.58
CA ASP A 797 -35.22 -27.01 -8.17
C ASP A 797 -35.04 -27.63 -6.77
N ASP A 798 -33.83 -28.07 -6.43
CA ASP A 798 -33.51 -28.59 -5.09
C ASP A 798 -33.67 -27.50 -4.02
N PHE A 799 -33.22 -26.28 -4.32
CA PHE A 799 -33.40 -25.12 -3.44
C PHE A 799 -34.86 -24.73 -3.29
N GLY A 800 -35.63 -24.73 -4.39
CA GLY A 800 -37.08 -24.47 -4.36
C GLY A 800 -37.83 -25.42 -3.43
N LYS A 801 -37.47 -26.70 -3.41
CA LYS A 801 -38.10 -27.74 -2.57
C LYS A 801 -37.83 -27.58 -1.07
N LEU A 802 -36.84 -26.77 -0.66
CA LEU A 802 -36.55 -26.54 0.76
C LEU A 802 -37.62 -25.70 1.46
N PHE A 803 -38.45 -24.98 0.69
CA PHE A 803 -39.41 -24.01 1.21
C PHE A 803 -40.86 -24.44 0.95
N PRO A 804 -41.81 -24.03 1.80
CA PRO A 804 -43.22 -24.22 1.52
C PRO A 804 -43.68 -23.40 0.30
N PRO A 805 -44.78 -23.78 -0.37
CA PRO A 805 -45.30 -23.06 -1.54
C PRO A 805 -45.62 -21.58 -1.29
N SER A 806 -45.79 -21.16 -0.03
CA SER A 806 -46.03 -19.76 0.35
C SER A 806 -44.78 -18.88 0.26
N THR A 807 -43.58 -19.45 0.24
CA THR A 807 -42.33 -18.69 0.13
C THR A 807 -42.01 -18.41 -1.33
N ARG A 808 -41.70 -17.15 -1.66
CA ARG A 808 -41.26 -16.78 -3.01
C ARG A 808 -39.80 -17.20 -3.20
N VAL A 809 -39.56 -18.26 -3.99
CA VAL A 809 -38.21 -18.75 -4.29
C VAL A 809 -37.89 -18.56 -5.77
N LYS A 810 -36.75 -17.94 -6.08
CA LYS A 810 -36.23 -17.81 -7.45
C LYS A 810 -34.71 -18.02 -7.47
N CYS A 811 -34.14 -18.22 -8.67
CA CYS A 811 -32.71 -18.46 -8.85
C CYS A 811 -32.08 -17.52 -9.89
N LEU A 812 -30.85 -17.08 -9.67
CA LEU A 812 -30.07 -16.24 -10.57
C LEU A 812 -28.72 -16.90 -10.88
N SER A 813 -28.52 -17.31 -12.12
CA SER A 813 -27.23 -17.82 -12.58
C SER A 813 -26.49 -16.71 -13.34
N ASP A 814 -25.38 -16.24 -12.80
CA ASP A 814 -24.46 -15.28 -13.41
C ASP A 814 -23.24 -15.99 -14.00
N ALA A 815 -22.96 -15.77 -15.28
CA ALA A 815 -21.82 -16.38 -15.99
C ALA A 815 -21.75 -17.91 -15.85
N GLY A 816 -22.90 -18.56 -15.61
CA GLY A 816 -23.02 -20.00 -15.39
C GLY A 816 -23.51 -20.77 -16.61
N PHE A 817 -23.93 -20.07 -17.68
CA PHE A 817 -24.50 -20.69 -18.88
C PHE A 817 -23.42 -21.04 -19.90
N PHE A 818 -22.56 -22.01 -19.56
CA PHE A 818 -21.50 -22.47 -20.44
C PHE A 818 -22.03 -23.35 -21.58
N LEU A 819 -21.50 -23.11 -22.79
CA LEU A 819 -21.86 -23.88 -23.97
C LEU A 819 -20.87 -25.00 -24.29
N ASP A 820 -21.39 -26.10 -24.82
CA ASP A 820 -20.58 -27.14 -25.46
C ASP A 820 -20.23 -26.73 -26.91
N ALA A 821 -19.30 -25.79 -27.02
CA ALA A 821 -18.86 -25.18 -28.26
C ALA A 821 -17.59 -25.84 -28.82
N ILE A 822 -17.39 -25.67 -30.13
CA ILE A 822 -16.16 -26.06 -30.83
C ILE A 822 -15.10 -24.99 -30.55
N ASP A 823 -13.87 -25.42 -30.26
CA ASP A 823 -12.73 -24.53 -30.06
C ASP A 823 -12.03 -24.18 -31.38
N VAL A 824 -11.06 -23.27 -31.33
CA VAL A 824 -10.37 -22.74 -32.52
C VAL A 824 -9.55 -23.79 -33.29
N SER A 825 -9.29 -24.96 -32.68
CA SER A 825 -8.65 -26.10 -33.35
C SER A 825 -9.65 -27.06 -34.01
N GLY A 826 -10.96 -26.80 -33.89
CA GLY A 826 -12.02 -27.74 -34.30
C GLY A 826 -12.37 -28.78 -33.23
N GLY A 827 -11.70 -28.75 -32.07
CA GLY A 827 -11.93 -29.65 -30.94
C GLY A 827 -13.07 -29.20 -30.02
N ARG A 828 -13.21 -29.89 -28.88
CA ARG A 828 -14.17 -29.53 -27.81
C ARG A 828 -13.49 -29.51 -26.45
N SER A 829 -12.65 -28.51 -26.22
CA SER A 829 -11.87 -28.36 -24.99
C SER A 829 -12.70 -28.40 -23.70
N LEU A 830 -13.80 -27.65 -23.60
CA LEU A 830 -14.63 -27.67 -22.38
C LEU A 830 -15.37 -29.00 -22.17
N ARG A 831 -15.78 -29.69 -23.24
CA ARG A 831 -16.37 -31.04 -23.13
C ARG A 831 -15.36 -32.02 -22.54
N ARG A 832 -14.08 -31.94 -22.92
CA ARG A 832 -13.01 -32.77 -22.35
C ARG A 832 -12.80 -32.47 -20.86
N LEU A 833 -12.74 -31.19 -20.49
CA LEU A 833 -12.66 -30.76 -19.09
C LEU A 833 -13.84 -31.32 -18.28
N TYR A 834 -15.08 -31.11 -18.74
CA TYR A 834 -16.28 -31.58 -18.07
C TYR A 834 -16.37 -33.10 -18.00
N ALA A 835 -15.91 -33.82 -19.03
CA ALA A 835 -15.82 -35.28 -18.98
C ALA A 835 -14.87 -35.75 -17.87
N GLY A 836 -13.72 -35.06 -17.70
CA GLY A 836 -12.79 -35.32 -16.61
C GLY A 836 -13.43 -35.08 -15.24
N VAL A 837 -14.10 -33.95 -15.04
CA VAL A 837 -14.83 -33.63 -13.80
C VAL A 837 -15.89 -34.67 -13.50
N VAL A 838 -16.76 -34.96 -14.46
CA VAL A 838 -17.89 -35.89 -14.30
C VAL A 838 -17.42 -37.30 -13.97
N LYS A 839 -16.36 -37.77 -14.63
CA LYS A 839 -15.76 -39.08 -14.38
C LYS A 839 -15.03 -39.14 -13.03
N LEU A 840 -14.13 -38.19 -12.77
CA LEU A 840 -13.27 -38.19 -11.59
C LEU A 840 -14.08 -38.05 -10.28
N GLN A 841 -15.11 -37.22 -10.31
CA GLN A 841 -15.92 -36.88 -9.14
C GLN A 841 -17.26 -37.64 -9.09
N ASN A 842 -17.46 -38.61 -9.99
CA ASN A 842 -18.63 -39.49 -10.09
C ASN A 842 -19.99 -38.74 -10.14
N LEU A 843 -20.08 -37.67 -10.94
CA LEU A 843 -21.27 -36.80 -10.99
C LEU A 843 -22.50 -37.50 -11.59
N GLN A 844 -22.34 -38.59 -12.34
CA GLN A 844 -23.44 -39.27 -13.03
C GLN A 844 -24.66 -39.55 -12.14
N THR A 845 -24.43 -39.91 -10.88
CA THR A 845 -25.50 -40.23 -9.91
C THR A 845 -26.14 -38.98 -9.27
N LYS A 846 -25.52 -37.81 -9.42
CA LYS A 846 -25.90 -36.56 -8.76
C LYS A 846 -26.42 -35.47 -9.71
N LEU A 847 -26.35 -35.72 -11.02
CA LEU A 847 -26.97 -34.90 -12.06
C LEU A 847 -28.47 -35.23 -12.20
N PRO A 848 -29.27 -34.33 -12.81
CA PRO A 848 -30.69 -34.58 -13.06
C PRO A 848 -30.91 -35.88 -13.84
N GLN A 849 -31.63 -36.82 -13.24
CA GLN A 849 -31.82 -38.16 -13.82
C GLN A 849 -32.60 -38.11 -15.15
N ASP A 850 -33.57 -37.19 -15.27
CA ASP A 850 -34.29 -36.94 -16.52
C ASP A 850 -33.38 -36.55 -17.70
N CYS A 851 -32.22 -35.97 -17.41
CA CYS A 851 -31.20 -35.70 -18.42
C CYS A 851 -30.32 -36.94 -18.67
N VAL A 852 -29.78 -37.55 -17.61
CA VAL A 852 -28.84 -38.68 -17.71
C VAL A 852 -29.47 -39.89 -18.40
N ASN A 853 -30.78 -40.07 -18.27
CA ASN A 853 -31.54 -41.11 -18.96
C ASN A 853 -31.64 -40.88 -20.48
N ARG A 854 -31.42 -39.65 -20.97
CA ARG A 854 -31.53 -39.28 -22.40
C ARG A 854 -30.19 -38.94 -23.04
N LEU A 855 -29.23 -38.45 -22.27
CA LEU A 855 -27.94 -37.95 -22.73
C LEU A 855 -26.82 -38.48 -21.84
N ASN A 856 -25.60 -38.55 -22.37
CA ASN A 856 -24.44 -38.92 -21.56
C ASN A 856 -24.23 -37.93 -20.38
N PRO A 857 -23.72 -38.40 -19.23
CA PRO A 857 -23.53 -37.57 -18.04
C PRO A 857 -22.78 -36.26 -18.27
N THR A 858 -21.73 -36.26 -19.11
CA THR A 858 -20.98 -35.06 -19.47
C THR A 858 -21.86 -34.00 -20.13
N SER A 859 -22.76 -34.42 -21.03
CA SER A 859 -23.71 -33.52 -21.68
C SER A 859 -24.70 -32.93 -20.67
N CYS A 860 -25.10 -33.71 -19.66
CA CYS A 860 -25.97 -33.24 -18.59
C CYS A 860 -25.29 -32.28 -17.61
N PHE A 861 -23.97 -32.11 -17.67
CA PHE A 861 -23.29 -31.06 -16.93
C PHE A 861 -23.29 -29.71 -17.68
N PHE A 862 -23.65 -29.69 -18.97
CA PHE A 862 -23.83 -28.46 -19.72
C PHE A 862 -25.24 -27.87 -19.54
N PRO A 863 -25.36 -26.63 -19.07
CA PRO A 863 -26.64 -25.94 -18.85
C PRO A 863 -27.61 -25.97 -20.01
N GLN A 864 -27.10 -25.88 -21.25
CA GLN A 864 -27.92 -25.89 -22.47
C GLN A 864 -28.87 -27.09 -22.57
N ASN A 865 -28.55 -28.20 -21.91
CA ASN A 865 -29.36 -29.42 -21.92
C ASN A 865 -30.34 -29.50 -20.72
N LEU A 866 -30.25 -28.56 -19.77
CA LEU A 866 -30.99 -28.57 -18.51
C LEU A 866 -31.95 -27.40 -18.35
N ILE A 867 -31.58 -26.20 -18.79
CA ILE A 867 -32.31 -24.96 -18.44
C ILE A 867 -33.81 -24.99 -18.77
N ASN A 868 -34.21 -25.68 -19.84
CA ASN A 868 -35.62 -25.78 -20.25
C ASN A 868 -36.47 -26.66 -19.31
N GLN A 869 -35.85 -27.47 -18.46
CA GLN A 869 -36.51 -28.40 -17.55
C GLN A 869 -36.60 -27.86 -16.11
N VAL A 870 -35.90 -26.75 -15.81
CA VAL A 870 -35.92 -26.16 -14.47
C VAL A 870 -37.32 -25.62 -14.16
N LYS A 871 -37.90 -26.10 -13.06
CA LYS A 871 -39.27 -25.77 -12.66
C LYS A 871 -39.32 -24.46 -11.88
N THR A 872 -38.41 -24.25 -10.95
CA THR A 872 -38.27 -23.03 -10.18
C THR A 872 -37.89 -21.85 -11.11
N PRO A 873 -38.47 -20.64 -10.94
CA PRO A 873 -38.13 -19.50 -11.78
C PRO A 873 -36.62 -19.20 -11.77
N LEU A 874 -36.03 -19.15 -12.97
CA LEU A 874 -34.60 -18.95 -13.17
C LEU A 874 -34.34 -17.69 -14.00
N PHE A 875 -33.32 -16.94 -13.61
CA PHE A 875 -32.76 -15.82 -14.36
C PHE A 875 -31.37 -16.18 -14.85
N ILE A 876 -31.14 -16.06 -16.16
CA ILE A 876 -29.81 -16.23 -16.76
C ILE A 876 -29.22 -14.85 -17.03
N LEU A 877 -28.19 -14.49 -16.28
CA LEU A 877 -27.31 -13.37 -16.57
C LEU A 877 -26.03 -13.92 -17.18
N ASN A 878 -25.71 -13.56 -18.41
CA ASN A 878 -24.47 -14.03 -19.05
C ASN A 878 -23.94 -12.98 -20.02
N ALA A 879 -22.63 -12.82 -20.07
CA ALA A 879 -21.98 -12.17 -21.19
C ALA A 879 -22.08 -13.08 -22.42
N ALA A 880 -22.49 -12.54 -23.56
CA ALA A 880 -22.53 -13.29 -24.82
C ALA A 880 -21.13 -13.68 -25.31
N TYR A 881 -20.12 -12.92 -24.91
CA TYR A 881 -18.70 -13.18 -25.13
C TYR A 881 -18.01 -13.41 -23.78
N ASP A 882 -18.47 -14.42 -23.03
CA ASP A 882 -17.91 -14.75 -21.72
C ASP A 882 -16.39 -14.95 -21.81
N SER A 883 -15.64 -14.07 -21.14
CA SER A 883 -14.19 -14.01 -21.29
C SER A 883 -13.50 -15.26 -20.76
N TRP A 884 -14.07 -15.90 -19.73
CA TRP A 884 -13.54 -17.15 -19.19
C TRP A 884 -13.72 -18.28 -20.21
N GLN A 885 -14.91 -18.39 -20.80
CA GLN A 885 -15.17 -19.41 -21.82
C GLN A 885 -14.31 -19.17 -23.07
N ILE A 886 -14.02 -17.92 -23.45
CA ILE A 886 -13.08 -17.63 -24.53
C ILE A 886 -11.68 -18.17 -24.20
N GLN A 887 -11.16 -17.88 -23.00
CA GLN A 887 -9.80 -18.25 -22.62
C GLN A 887 -9.60 -19.75 -22.35
N GLU A 888 -10.57 -20.38 -21.71
CA GLU A 888 -10.44 -21.75 -21.19
C GLU A 888 -11.14 -22.80 -22.09
N SER A 889 -12.11 -22.38 -22.91
CA SER A 889 -12.84 -23.29 -23.80
C SER A 889 -12.58 -23.03 -25.27
N LEU A 890 -12.77 -21.80 -25.77
CA LEU A 890 -12.78 -21.53 -27.20
C LEU A 890 -11.36 -21.39 -27.77
N ALA A 891 -10.48 -20.67 -27.08
CA ALA A 891 -9.08 -20.49 -27.47
C ALA A 891 -8.10 -20.76 -26.31
N PRO A 892 -8.15 -21.95 -25.67
CA PRO A 892 -7.13 -22.33 -24.70
C PRO A 892 -5.77 -22.51 -25.38
N LYS A 893 -4.69 -22.43 -24.58
CA LYS A 893 -3.31 -22.59 -25.08
C LYS A 893 -3.10 -23.89 -25.84
N SER A 894 -3.80 -24.95 -25.43
CA SER A 894 -3.75 -26.27 -26.07
C SER A 894 -4.44 -26.35 -27.42
N ALA A 895 -5.37 -25.44 -27.73
CA ALA A 895 -6.08 -25.38 -29.02
C ALA A 895 -5.49 -24.31 -29.97
N ASP A 896 -4.58 -23.46 -29.48
CA ASP A 896 -3.89 -22.42 -30.28
C ASP A 896 -2.37 -22.55 -30.13
N PRO A 897 -1.75 -23.65 -30.62
CA PRO A 897 -0.32 -23.88 -30.49
C PRO A 897 0.54 -22.85 -31.24
N SER A 898 0.01 -22.25 -32.30
CA SER A 898 0.66 -21.17 -33.06
C SER A 898 0.57 -19.80 -32.37
N GLY A 899 -0.23 -19.67 -31.33
CA GLY A 899 -0.41 -18.41 -30.58
C GLY A 899 -1.23 -17.34 -31.32
N SER A 900 -1.93 -17.70 -32.40
CA SER A 900 -2.69 -16.79 -33.26
C SER A 900 -3.86 -16.09 -32.53
N TRP A 901 -4.40 -16.72 -31.50
CA TRP A 901 -5.50 -16.21 -30.66
C TRP A 901 -5.02 -15.59 -29.35
N ASN A 902 -3.71 -15.66 -29.05
CA ASN A 902 -3.18 -15.28 -27.74
C ASN A 902 -3.47 -13.82 -27.37
N ASP A 903 -3.32 -12.90 -28.33
CA ASP A 903 -3.64 -11.49 -28.14
C ASP A 903 -5.16 -11.24 -28.04
N CYS A 904 -5.96 -11.85 -28.92
CA CYS A 904 -7.41 -11.69 -29.00
C CYS A 904 -8.13 -12.17 -27.72
N ARG A 905 -7.78 -13.35 -27.21
CA ARG A 905 -8.43 -13.91 -26.00
C ARG A 905 -8.07 -13.17 -24.71
N LEU A 906 -6.96 -12.43 -24.70
CA LEU A 906 -6.54 -11.59 -23.57
C LEU A 906 -7.07 -10.16 -23.71
N ASN A 907 -7.24 -9.68 -24.93
CA ASN A 907 -7.80 -8.37 -25.22
C ASN A 907 -8.62 -8.41 -26.51
N TYR A 908 -9.94 -8.28 -26.35
CA TYR A 908 -10.89 -8.27 -27.47
C TYR A 908 -10.57 -7.21 -28.55
N ALA A 909 -9.96 -6.08 -28.16
CA ALA A 909 -9.58 -5.01 -29.07
C ALA A 909 -8.44 -5.41 -30.03
N LYS A 910 -7.74 -6.51 -29.74
CA LYS A 910 -6.72 -7.09 -30.61
C LYS A 910 -7.24 -8.22 -31.51
N CYS A 911 -8.53 -8.57 -31.42
CA CYS A 911 -9.10 -9.57 -32.30
C CYS A 911 -9.21 -9.02 -33.73
N ASN A 912 -8.74 -9.79 -34.69
CA ASN A 912 -8.95 -9.48 -36.10
C ASN A 912 -10.41 -9.78 -36.52
N PRO A 913 -10.85 -9.34 -37.72
CA PRO A 913 -12.24 -9.52 -38.15
C PRO A 913 -12.72 -10.99 -38.19
N SER A 914 -11.86 -11.95 -38.57
CA SER A 914 -12.25 -13.37 -38.62
C SER A 914 -12.40 -13.97 -37.22
N GLN A 915 -11.55 -13.56 -36.26
CA GLN A 915 -11.67 -13.94 -34.85
C GLN A 915 -12.96 -13.40 -34.24
N ILE A 916 -13.30 -12.12 -34.50
CA ILE A 916 -14.58 -11.56 -34.09
C ILE A 916 -15.74 -12.34 -34.72
N GLN A 917 -15.67 -12.67 -36.01
CA GLN A 917 -16.72 -13.45 -36.67
C GLN A 917 -16.95 -14.83 -36.03
N PHE A 918 -15.87 -15.52 -35.64
CA PHE A 918 -15.97 -16.78 -34.89
C PHE A 918 -16.68 -16.58 -33.53
N LEU A 919 -16.31 -15.53 -32.79
CA LEU A 919 -16.96 -15.19 -31.52
C LEU A 919 -18.43 -14.78 -31.70
N GLN A 920 -18.78 -14.14 -32.83
CA GLN A 920 -20.17 -13.85 -33.21
C GLN A 920 -20.98 -15.12 -33.46
N GLY A 921 -20.36 -16.14 -34.08
CA GLY A 921 -20.96 -17.46 -34.24
C GLY A 921 -21.28 -18.10 -32.89
N PHE A 922 -20.35 -18.01 -31.93
CA PHE A 922 -20.56 -18.46 -30.56
C PHE A 922 -21.74 -17.74 -29.87
N ARG A 923 -21.78 -16.41 -29.92
CA ARG A 923 -22.91 -15.61 -29.41
C ARG A 923 -24.24 -16.05 -30.03
N THR A 924 -24.28 -16.18 -31.36
CA THR A 924 -25.51 -16.55 -32.08
C THR A 924 -26.06 -17.89 -31.60
N ARG A 925 -25.16 -18.85 -31.33
CA ARG A 925 -25.52 -20.14 -30.74
C ARG A 925 -26.08 -20.00 -29.33
N MET A 926 -25.48 -19.18 -28.47
CA MET A 926 -25.99 -18.90 -27.12
C MET A 926 -27.40 -18.29 -27.17
N VAL A 927 -27.59 -17.26 -27.99
CA VAL A 927 -28.90 -16.61 -28.17
C VAL A 927 -29.96 -17.62 -28.62
N ASN A 928 -29.64 -18.49 -29.57
CA ASN A 928 -30.58 -19.50 -30.05
C ASN A 928 -30.95 -20.52 -28.95
N LEU A 929 -29.99 -20.94 -28.12
CA LEU A 929 -30.23 -21.90 -27.04
C LEU A 929 -31.12 -21.33 -25.93
N VAL A 930 -31.03 -20.03 -25.63
CA VAL A 930 -31.85 -19.40 -24.58
C VAL A 930 -33.26 -19.02 -25.04
N LYS A 931 -33.56 -19.01 -26.35
CA LYS A 931 -34.88 -18.60 -26.87
C LYS A 931 -36.02 -19.42 -26.26
N GLY A 932 -35.89 -20.76 -26.26
CA GLY A 932 -36.90 -21.65 -25.67
C GLY A 932 -37.08 -21.42 -24.17
N PHE A 933 -35.97 -21.24 -23.45
CA PHE A 933 -35.98 -20.94 -22.02
C PHE A 933 -36.61 -19.58 -21.68
N ALA A 934 -36.44 -18.60 -22.57
CA ALA A 934 -36.99 -17.26 -22.43
C ALA A 934 -38.48 -17.18 -22.80
N MET A 935 -39.13 -18.26 -23.28
CA MET A 935 -40.56 -18.23 -23.62
C MET A 935 -41.46 -18.02 -22.39
N PRO A 936 -41.37 -18.83 -21.32
CA PRO A 936 -42.17 -18.62 -20.10
C PRO A 936 -41.98 -17.22 -19.50
N SER A 937 -43.04 -16.61 -18.96
CA SER A 937 -42.96 -15.30 -18.29
C SER A 937 -42.21 -15.36 -16.96
N LYS A 938 -42.21 -16.53 -16.30
CA LYS A 938 -41.51 -16.75 -15.02
C LYS A 938 -39.99 -16.63 -15.13
N ASN A 939 -39.41 -16.81 -16.31
CA ASN A 939 -37.95 -16.82 -16.50
C ASN A 939 -37.43 -15.45 -16.94
N GLY A 940 -36.21 -15.13 -16.53
CA GLY A 940 -35.50 -13.91 -16.91
C GLY A 940 -34.23 -14.23 -17.71
N VAL A 941 -33.87 -13.33 -18.62
CA VAL A 941 -32.64 -13.41 -19.42
C VAL A 941 -32.05 -12.02 -19.56
N PHE A 942 -30.78 -11.87 -19.20
CA PHE A 942 -29.97 -10.70 -19.49
C PHE A 942 -28.69 -11.17 -20.19
N LEU A 943 -28.66 -11.04 -21.51
CA LEU A 943 -27.50 -11.32 -22.35
C LEU A 943 -26.97 -10.01 -22.93
N ASN A 944 -25.90 -9.48 -22.34
CA ASN A 944 -25.16 -8.34 -22.89
C ASN A 944 -24.06 -8.82 -23.84
N SER A 945 -23.61 -7.94 -24.74
CA SER A 945 -22.53 -8.22 -25.68
C SER A 945 -21.16 -7.77 -25.17
N CYS A 946 -20.96 -7.79 -23.87
CA CYS A 946 -19.69 -7.47 -23.25
C CYS A 946 -18.74 -8.68 -23.26
N PHE A 947 -17.45 -8.39 -23.22
CA PHE A 947 -16.39 -9.35 -22.90
C PHE A 947 -16.20 -9.36 -21.39
N ALA A 948 -17.10 -10.03 -20.66
CA ALA A 948 -17.10 -9.99 -19.19
C ALA A 948 -17.26 -11.40 -18.58
N HIS A 949 -17.06 -11.48 -17.26
CA HIS A 949 -17.31 -12.67 -16.44
C HIS A 949 -17.63 -12.24 -15.00
N CYS A 950 -18.63 -12.84 -14.35
CA CYS A 950 -19.13 -12.46 -13.01
C CYS A 950 -19.58 -11.02 -12.86
N GLN A 951 -20.80 -10.71 -13.33
CA GLN A 951 -21.32 -9.34 -13.36
C GLN A 951 -22.14 -8.94 -12.11
N THR A 952 -22.58 -9.90 -11.28
CA THR A 952 -23.32 -9.65 -10.04
C THR A 952 -22.44 -9.28 -8.85
N GLU A 953 -21.21 -9.80 -8.80
CA GLU A 953 -20.33 -9.64 -7.64
C GLU A 953 -19.62 -8.29 -7.62
N ARG A 954 -19.46 -7.65 -8.79
CA ARG A 954 -18.78 -6.36 -8.90
C ARG A 954 -19.78 -5.22 -8.97
N HIS A 955 -19.56 -4.18 -8.16
CA HIS A 955 -20.43 -3.01 -8.12
C HIS A 955 -20.49 -2.27 -9.47
N ASP A 956 -19.35 -2.15 -10.15
CA ASP A 956 -19.24 -1.44 -11.43
C ASP A 956 -20.08 -2.07 -12.56
N THR A 957 -20.33 -3.38 -12.49
CA THR A 957 -21.22 -4.07 -13.44
C THR A 957 -22.63 -4.24 -12.91
N TRP A 958 -22.84 -4.35 -11.60
CA TRP A 958 -24.14 -4.63 -11.02
C TRP A 958 -25.08 -3.43 -11.05
N PHE A 959 -24.67 -2.29 -10.46
CA PHE A 959 -25.56 -1.14 -10.22
C PHE A 959 -24.87 0.24 -10.23
N ALA A 960 -23.62 0.34 -10.67
CA ALA A 960 -23.00 1.65 -10.88
C ALA A 960 -23.72 2.45 -11.99
N ASN A 961 -23.56 3.78 -11.99
CA ASN A 961 -24.19 4.66 -12.99
C ASN A 961 -23.83 4.30 -14.45
N ASN A 962 -22.66 3.70 -14.66
CA ASN A 962 -22.18 3.23 -15.96
C ASN A 962 -22.24 1.71 -16.10
N SER A 963 -23.04 1.00 -15.29
CA SER A 963 -23.21 -0.45 -15.39
C SER A 963 -23.68 -0.86 -16.79
N PRO A 964 -23.26 -2.04 -17.30
CA PRO A 964 -23.74 -2.56 -18.58
C PRO A 964 -25.27 -2.60 -18.63
N ALA A 965 -25.83 -2.07 -19.71
CA ALA A 965 -27.25 -1.87 -19.87
C ALA A 965 -27.71 -2.30 -21.26
N VAL A 966 -28.75 -3.14 -21.30
CA VAL A 966 -29.38 -3.57 -22.54
C VAL A 966 -30.69 -2.82 -22.67
N LYS A 967 -30.87 -2.11 -23.79
CA LYS A 967 -32.03 -1.22 -24.00
C LYS A 967 -32.22 -0.22 -22.85
N ASN A 968 -31.12 0.41 -22.41
CA ASN A 968 -31.06 1.35 -21.28
C ASN A 968 -31.47 0.78 -19.91
N LYS A 969 -31.56 -0.55 -19.78
CA LYS A 969 -31.88 -1.21 -18.51
C LYS A 969 -30.64 -1.92 -17.97
N GLY A 970 -30.14 -1.46 -16.83
CA GLY A 970 -28.99 -2.05 -16.14
C GLY A 970 -29.28 -3.40 -15.48
N ILE A 971 -28.24 -4.12 -15.11
CA ILE A 971 -28.32 -5.50 -14.60
C ILE A 971 -29.17 -5.60 -13.32
N ALA A 972 -28.85 -4.84 -12.27
CA ALA A 972 -29.57 -4.94 -11.01
C ALA A 972 -31.05 -4.59 -11.15
N VAL A 973 -31.38 -3.59 -11.97
CA VAL A 973 -32.77 -3.19 -12.25
C VAL A 973 -33.52 -4.31 -12.98
N ALA A 974 -32.90 -4.95 -13.98
CA ALA A 974 -33.49 -6.08 -14.69
C ALA A 974 -33.74 -7.29 -13.79
N VAL A 975 -32.79 -7.62 -12.90
CA VAL A 975 -32.95 -8.71 -11.94
C VAL A 975 -34.04 -8.37 -10.91
N GLY A 976 -34.03 -7.15 -10.37
CA GLY A 976 -35.05 -6.68 -9.43
C GLY A 976 -36.45 -6.72 -10.02
N ASP A 977 -36.63 -6.19 -11.23
CA ASP A 977 -37.94 -6.18 -11.89
C ASP A 977 -38.46 -7.57 -12.19
N TRP A 978 -37.58 -8.51 -12.55
CA TRP A 978 -37.96 -9.91 -12.68
C TRP A 978 -38.32 -10.55 -11.33
N TYR A 979 -37.50 -10.31 -10.32
CA TYR A 979 -37.67 -10.95 -9.02
C TYR A 979 -38.97 -10.49 -8.34
N PHE A 980 -39.22 -9.18 -8.38
CA PHE A 980 -40.41 -8.55 -7.79
C PHE A 980 -41.59 -8.41 -8.75
N GLU A 981 -41.47 -8.90 -9.99
CA GLU A 981 -42.54 -8.88 -11.00
C GLU A 981 -42.99 -7.46 -11.39
N ARG A 982 -42.05 -6.50 -11.40
CA ARG A 982 -42.27 -5.09 -11.78
C ARG A 982 -42.20 -4.84 -13.29
N GLY A 983 -41.77 -5.80 -14.10
CA GLY A 983 -41.72 -5.64 -15.55
C GLY A 983 -40.80 -6.63 -16.28
N GLY A 984 -40.71 -6.47 -17.61
CA GLY A 984 -39.99 -7.39 -18.50
C GLY A 984 -38.48 -7.45 -18.23
N ALA A 985 -37.94 -8.67 -18.24
CA ALA A 985 -36.54 -8.97 -18.00
C ALA A 985 -35.98 -9.99 -19.01
N LYS A 986 -36.43 -9.88 -20.26
CA LYS A 986 -35.95 -10.66 -21.41
C LYS A 986 -35.15 -9.73 -22.31
N LEU A 987 -33.91 -9.48 -21.92
CA LEU A 987 -33.02 -8.53 -22.54
C LEU A 987 -31.88 -9.30 -23.22
N ILE A 988 -31.88 -9.27 -24.54
CA ILE A 988 -30.81 -9.80 -25.36
C ILE A 988 -30.30 -8.65 -26.21
N ASP A 989 -29.03 -8.37 -26.03
CA ASP A 989 -28.33 -7.25 -26.67
C ASP A 989 -28.03 -7.54 -28.14
N CYS A 990 -27.64 -6.53 -28.92
CA CYS A 990 -27.19 -6.68 -30.31
C CYS A 990 -25.78 -7.30 -30.38
N ALA A 991 -25.24 -7.59 -31.56
CA ALA A 991 -23.90 -8.15 -31.72
C ALA A 991 -22.79 -7.10 -31.47
N TYR A 992 -21.66 -7.47 -30.87
CA TYR A 992 -20.50 -6.58 -30.72
C TYR A 992 -20.12 -5.92 -32.07
N PRO A 993 -19.79 -4.62 -32.12
CA PRO A 993 -19.47 -3.72 -31.00
C PRO A 993 -20.60 -2.78 -30.55
N CYS A 994 -21.87 -3.17 -30.73
CA CYS A 994 -22.97 -2.21 -30.60
C CYS A 994 -23.18 -1.64 -29.17
N ASP A 995 -22.88 -2.42 -28.12
CA ASP A 995 -23.07 -1.99 -26.74
C ASP A 995 -21.87 -1.20 -26.23
N LYS A 996 -22.10 0.09 -26.00
CA LYS A 996 -21.11 1.05 -25.52
C LYS A 996 -21.06 1.16 -23.99
N THR A 997 -21.96 0.46 -23.28
CA THR A 997 -22.02 0.44 -21.82
C THR A 997 -21.17 -0.68 -21.21
N CYS A 998 -20.55 -1.50 -22.06
CA CYS A 998 -19.79 -2.65 -21.63
C CYS A 998 -18.49 -2.32 -20.88
N HIS A 999 -18.33 -2.96 -19.73
CA HIS A 999 -17.05 -3.04 -19.00
C HIS A 999 -16.31 -4.31 -19.43
N ASN A 1000 -15.62 -4.22 -20.57
CA ASN A 1000 -14.89 -5.36 -21.15
C ASN A 1000 -13.61 -5.67 -20.35
N LEU A 1001 -13.40 -6.95 -20.04
CA LEU A 1001 -12.20 -7.47 -19.40
C LEU A 1001 -11.03 -7.48 -20.38
N VAL A 1002 -9.94 -6.85 -19.97
CA VAL A 1002 -8.65 -6.86 -20.66
C VAL A 1002 -7.61 -7.43 -19.72
N PHE A 1003 -7.09 -8.60 -20.08
CA PHE A 1003 -6.11 -9.35 -19.29
C PHE A 1003 -4.71 -8.88 -19.66
N LYS A 1004 -3.85 -8.70 -18.65
CA LYS A 1004 -2.44 -8.34 -18.85
C LYS A 1004 -1.68 -9.60 -19.27
N VAL A 1005 -0.88 -9.49 -20.33
CA VAL A 1005 0.12 -10.50 -20.73
C VAL A 1005 1.28 -10.48 -19.75
#